data_AF-A0A8H4N5Y1-F1
#
_entry.id   AF-A0A8H4N5Y1-F1
#
_cell.length_a   1.000
_cell.length_b   1.000
_cell.length_c   1.000
_cell.angle_alpha   90.00
_cell.angle_beta   90.00
_cell.angle_gamma   90.00
#
_symmetry.space_group_name_H-M   'P 1'
#
loop_
_entity.id
_entity.type
_entity.pdbx_description
1 polymer ?
#
loop_
_entity_poly.entity_id
_entity_poly.type
_entity_poly.pdbx_seq_one_letter_code
_entity_poly.pdbx_strand_id
1 'polypeptide(L)'
;MPGDKRVTFAETHMGPTGERTGESAKTGSDPPKHKPVAKNLAQFQDVLANTYEDFKKMEVRSEEEVARDMPTNEHSMKETVKDMVKLGGQRTGLVLVGMLLAEFKSAVEGEVASENFTNANNASVMKVVGSNALTCPVCLSGGWWRWRALRQKTCSCSHDRYLLVLPHATPTLAISSAVNTVLQSMRVWTRGGTWESFSAPNSPNSFCPSPSIRLPASSTRRAALRAASKPVCAPTANTNRSPAKHFIHDPTHLVNRALQAVTATNPAVALDAENKIVYARPTANTARSVSLVSGGGAGHEPSFANFVGKGMLAGAVSGTIFASPNAEQIRRCILQRVEREKGVLVIVMNYTGDVLNFGMAVEKARASGTEAEMVVVADDVGVGRKRGGKVGRRGIAGTVLVQKIAGALAANGASLKEVAGVARLVCDNLASIGASLAHVHVPGRAVAEATEDDLKDTEVEIGMGIHNEAGSERKEVDLPSLVENMLAKLLDQSDADRSFIKVSEKDETVLLVNNLGGVSPLEMGGITAEVVEQLEKDWKIRPARILSGTFMTSLNGLGFSISLLKVADTGLGSGNSFLELLDAPAEVAGWSAAIPTKTWEERSSATLDKDGASEEESKPSNLQLDPALAKKALEAGLKQVIAAEPDITNYDTVVGDGDCGIGLKRGAEALLLMLETTKTPGDAALLLHNITHVVEKEMDGTSGAIYAIFLNALSHGLRIQSNGPKPVTVEVWSKALQMSLESLAKYTPARPGDRTLVDALYPFVESLAKTGDVKAAAKAAEDGANGTKGMQASLGRTVYVGGGGYQQVPDPGAHGLSQFLTGLSNGLQ
;
A
#
# COMPACT_ATOMS: atom_id res chain seq x y z
N MET A 1 4.17 -0.51 42.02
CA MET A 1 5.32 -0.93 42.87
C MET A 1 5.18 -0.26 44.23
N PRO A 2 5.49 -0.93 45.35
CA PRO A 2 5.40 -0.33 46.69
C PRO A 2 6.64 0.52 47.03
N GLY A 3 6.40 1.61 47.76
CA GLY A 3 7.25 2.26 48.76
C GLY A 3 8.71 2.60 48.42
N ASP A 4 9.05 3.89 48.50
CA ASP A 4 10.43 4.43 48.58
C ASP A 4 11.31 4.42 47.32
N LYS A 5 10.84 5.01 46.21
CA LYS A 5 11.74 5.47 45.13
C LYS A 5 11.52 6.94 44.78
N ARG A 6 12.55 7.75 45.04
CA ARG A 6 12.69 9.15 44.59
C ARG A 6 12.91 9.18 43.08
N VAL A 7 12.23 10.09 42.37
CA VAL A 7 12.59 10.49 41.00
C VAL A 7 13.55 11.68 41.11
N THR A 8 14.83 11.47 40.82
CA THR A 8 15.83 12.55 40.71
C THR A 8 16.05 12.90 39.25
N PHE A 9 15.82 14.16 38.89
CA PHE A 9 16.33 14.75 37.66
C PHE A 9 17.80 15.13 37.83
N ALA A 10 18.63 14.90 36.82
CA ALA A 10 20.08 15.09 36.88
C ALA A 10 20.48 16.51 37.30
N GLU A 11 21.31 16.59 38.35
CA GLU A 11 22.03 17.80 38.78
C GLU A 11 23.17 18.12 37.82
N THR A 12 23.31 19.39 37.44
CA THR A 12 24.57 19.94 36.90
C THR A 12 25.09 20.98 37.89
N HIS A 13 26.29 20.71 38.42
CA HIS A 13 27.18 21.56 39.24
C HIS A 13 26.59 22.41 40.38
N MET A 14 26.85 21.97 41.63
CA MET A 14 26.95 22.88 42.78
C MET A 14 28.31 23.61 42.78
N GLY A 15 28.26 24.95 42.83
CA GLY A 15 29.29 25.79 43.45
C GLY A 15 28.87 26.15 44.89
N PRO A 16 29.81 26.44 45.80
CA PRO A 16 29.56 26.33 47.23
C PRO A 16 29.09 27.66 47.83
N THR A 17 27.78 27.88 47.92
CA THR A 17 27.13 28.68 48.97
C THR A 17 25.63 28.48 48.85
N GLY A 18 25.02 27.85 49.85
CA GLY A 18 23.56 27.75 49.92
C GLY A 18 22.96 29.10 50.24
N GLU A 19 22.23 29.69 49.30
CA GLU A 19 21.30 30.80 49.55
C GLU A 19 20.04 30.67 48.70
N ARG A 20 18.90 31.00 49.31
CA ARG A 20 17.58 31.11 48.66
C ARG A 20 17.60 32.32 47.72
N THR A 21 17.31 32.14 46.44
CA THR A 21 16.88 33.25 45.59
C THR A 21 15.36 33.19 45.43
N GLY A 22 14.67 34.07 46.15
CA GLY A 22 13.31 34.44 45.81
C GLY A 22 13.35 35.35 44.59
N GLU A 23 12.86 34.88 43.45
CA GLU A 23 12.53 35.74 42.32
C GLU A 23 11.06 35.54 41.97
N SER A 24 10.26 36.58 42.18
CA SER A 24 8.92 36.72 41.62
C SER A 24 9.01 36.88 40.09
N ALA A 25 8.04 36.32 39.37
CA ALA A 25 7.92 36.44 37.92
C ALA A 25 7.90 37.92 37.49
N LYS A 26 8.83 38.31 36.61
CA LYS A 26 8.75 39.58 35.89
C LYS A 26 7.67 39.47 34.82
N THR A 27 6.69 40.35 34.88
CA THR A 27 5.68 40.59 33.84
C THR A 27 6.38 41.01 32.55
N GLY A 28 6.28 40.19 31.48
CA GLY A 28 6.87 40.52 30.19
C GLY A 28 6.63 39.45 29.11
N SER A 29 6.55 39.91 27.86
CA SER A 29 6.12 39.26 26.60
C SER A 29 6.82 37.95 26.12
N ASP A 30 7.51 37.23 26.99
CA ASP A 30 8.21 35.97 26.70
C ASP A 30 7.47 34.77 27.33
N PRO A 31 7.53 33.56 26.74
CA PRO A 31 6.95 32.37 27.34
C PRO A 31 7.57 32.06 28.72
N PRO A 32 6.84 31.39 29.64
CA PRO A 32 7.26 31.21 31.03
C PRO A 32 8.60 30.46 31.12
N LYS A 33 9.61 31.05 31.76
CA LYS A 33 10.97 30.46 31.90
C LYS A 33 11.19 29.74 33.24
N HIS A 34 10.14 29.30 33.93
CA HIS A 34 10.30 28.50 35.14
C HIS A 34 10.56 27.02 34.78
N LYS A 35 11.55 26.39 35.44
CA LYS A 35 11.75 24.93 35.44
C LYS A 35 11.21 24.36 36.76
N PRO A 36 9.90 24.13 36.92
CA PRO A 36 9.37 23.60 38.16
C PRO A 36 9.75 22.12 38.32
N VAL A 37 10.16 21.75 39.53
CA VAL A 37 10.44 20.35 39.91
C VAL A 37 9.26 19.86 40.75
N ALA A 38 8.43 18.97 40.19
CA ALA A 38 7.37 18.31 40.95
C ALA A 38 7.92 17.06 41.66
N LYS A 39 7.69 16.94 42.97
CA LYS A 39 8.15 15.78 43.76
C LYS A 39 7.07 14.74 44.00
N ASN A 40 5.81 15.06 43.70
CA ASN A 40 4.67 14.16 43.79
C ASN A 40 3.55 14.59 42.81
N LEU A 41 2.52 13.75 42.71
CA LEU A 41 1.41 13.89 41.76
C LEU A 41 0.61 15.19 41.95
N ALA A 42 0.35 15.58 43.20
CA ALA A 42 -0.35 16.83 43.53
C ALA A 42 0.44 18.06 43.08
N GLN A 43 1.75 18.09 43.35
CA GLN A 43 2.63 19.16 42.88
C GLN A 43 2.73 19.23 41.35
N PHE A 44 2.60 18.09 40.65
CA PHE A 44 2.60 18.08 39.19
C PHE A 44 1.31 18.70 38.63
N GLN A 45 0.16 18.42 39.25
CA GLN A 45 -1.11 19.04 38.89
C GLN A 45 -1.09 20.56 39.14
N ASP A 46 -0.52 21.00 40.27
CA ASP A 46 -0.34 22.43 40.56
C ASP A 46 0.59 23.11 39.54
N VAL A 47 1.65 22.43 39.11
CA VAL A 47 2.56 22.93 38.08
C VAL A 47 1.84 23.10 36.73
N LEU A 48 1.03 22.13 36.32
CA LEU A 48 0.25 22.23 35.09
C LEU A 48 -0.80 23.34 35.18
N ALA A 49 -1.49 23.46 36.33
CA ALA A 49 -2.47 24.52 36.55
C ALA A 49 -1.83 25.92 36.51
N ASN A 50 -0.69 26.11 37.17
CA ASN A 50 0.04 27.37 37.13
C ASN A 50 0.58 27.68 35.72
N THR A 51 1.08 26.68 35.00
CA THR A 51 1.56 26.85 33.61
C THR A 51 0.42 27.23 32.68
N TYR A 52 -0.77 26.66 32.86
CA TYR A 52 -1.98 27.02 32.12
C TYR A 52 -2.39 28.47 32.38
N GLU A 53 -2.34 28.92 33.63
CA GLU A 53 -2.62 30.31 34.00
C GLU A 53 -1.54 31.28 33.50
N ASP A 54 -0.28 30.87 33.43
CA ASP A 54 0.79 31.67 32.84
C ASP A 54 0.58 31.88 31.33
N PHE A 55 0.14 30.84 30.62
CA PHE A 55 -0.25 31.00 29.21
C PHE A 55 -1.46 31.93 29.06
N LYS A 56 -2.45 31.91 29.96
CA LYS A 56 -3.58 32.86 29.93
C LYS A 56 -3.14 34.31 30.15
N LYS A 57 -2.13 34.53 30.98
CA LYS A 57 -1.62 35.87 31.33
C LYS A 57 -0.60 36.41 30.32
N MET A 58 -0.21 35.63 29.32
CA MET A 58 0.69 36.08 28.27
C MET A 58 0.02 37.17 27.44
N GLU A 59 0.56 38.39 27.50
CA GLU A 59 0.09 39.50 26.67
C GLU A 59 0.50 39.25 25.21
N VAL A 60 -0.51 38.98 24.38
CA VAL A 60 -0.37 38.89 22.92
C VAL A 60 -1.38 39.83 22.26
N ARG A 61 -1.00 40.38 21.11
CA ARG A 61 -1.91 41.18 20.28
C ARG A 61 -3.05 40.29 19.76
N SER A 62 -4.23 40.87 19.61
CA SER A 62 -5.37 40.20 18.99
C SER A 62 -5.15 39.98 17.48
N GLU A 63 -5.82 38.97 16.91
CA GLU A 63 -5.74 38.69 15.46
C GLU A 63 -6.13 39.92 14.62
N GLU A 64 -7.10 40.70 15.09
CA GLU A 64 -7.59 41.92 14.45
C GLU A 64 -6.60 43.09 14.53
N GLU A 65 -5.73 43.11 15.54
CA GLU A 65 -4.63 44.09 15.66
C GLU A 65 -3.42 43.70 14.82
N VAL A 66 -3.11 42.40 14.73
CA VAL A 66 -2.04 41.88 13.87
C VAL A 66 -2.42 42.00 12.39
N ALA A 67 -3.69 41.78 12.04
CA ALA A 67 -4.19 41.90 10.67
C ALA A 67 -4.30 43.35 10.18
N ARG A 68 -4.52 44.33 11.07
CA ARG A 68 -4.59 45.75 10.72
C ARG A 68 -3.23 46.36 10.36
N ASP A 69 -2.15 45.87 10.95
CA ASP A 69 -0.78 46.35 10.72
C ASP A 69 -0.03 45.49 9.70
N MET A 70 -0.66 45.19 8.55
CA MET A 70 0.00 44.49 7.44
C MET A 70 1.22 45.31 6.94
N PRO A 71 2.45 44.78 7.04
CA PRO A 71 3.66 45.57 6.91
C PRO A 71 4.03 45.89 5.46
N THR A 72 4.46 47.13 5.21
CA THR A 72 4.94 47.60 3.88
C THR A 72 6.46 47.50 3.71
N ASN A 73 7.21 47.04 4.72
CA ASN A 73 8.66 46.85 4.66
C ASN A 73 9.15 45.64 5.48
N GLU A 74 10.39 45.21 5.22
CA GLU A 74 10.99 44.00 5.77
C GLU A 74 11.17 44.03 7.30
N HIS A 75 11.34 45.23 7.89
CA HIS A 75 11.54 45.35 9.34
C HIS A 75 10.22 45.16 10.10
N SER A 76 9.14 45.79 9.64
CA SER A 76 7.81 45.57 10.24
C SER A 76 7.28 44.16 10.00
N MET A 77 7.66 43.52 8.88
CA MET A 77 7.35 42.10 8.62
C MET A 77 7.95 41.14 9.66
N LYS A 78 9.19 41.38 10.10
CA LYS A 78 9.83 40.56 11.13
C LYS A 78 9.13 40.69 12.49
N GLU A 79 8.63 41.87 12.83
CA GLU A 79 7.87 42.07 14.08
C GLU A 79 6.46 41.46 14.01
N THR A 80 5.74 41.62 12.90
CA THR A 80 4.44 40.94 12.69
C THR A 80 4.58 39.42 12.76
N VAL A 81 5.63 38.84 12.18
CA VAL A 81 5.90 37.39 12.26
C VAL A 81 6.19 36.95 13.71
N LYS A 82 6.92 37.75 14.50
CA LYS A 82 7.12 37.45 15.93
C LYS A 82 5.81 37.46 16.71
N ASP A 83 4.94 38.43 16.45
CA ASP A 83 3.62 38.53 17.10
C ASP A 83 2.73 37.32 16.74
N MET A 84 2.73 36.89 15.47
CA MET A 84 2.03 35.68 15.03
C MET A 84 2.57 34.41 15.68
N VAL A 85 3.89 34.28 15.82
CA VAL A 85 4.52 33.13 16.50
C VAL A 85 4.16 33.10 17.98
N LYS A 86 4.12 34.26 18.67
CA LYS A 86 3.69 34.35 20.07
C LYS A 86 2.22 33.97 20.24
N LEU A 87 1.35 34.47 19.37
CA LEU A 87 -0.09 34.14 19.37
C LEU A 87 -0.32 32.63 19.15
N GLY A 88 0.38 32.04 18.18
CA GLY A 88 0.35 30.60 17.93
C GLY A 88 0.85 29.79 19.12
N GLY A 89 1.99 30.19 19.70
CA GLY A 89 2.57 29.55 20.88
C GLY A 89 1.65 29.57 22.11
N GLN A 90 0.96 30.69 22.37
CA GLN A 90 0.01 30.79 23.48
C GLN A 90 -1.21 29.89 23.27
N ARG A 91 -1.80 29.87 22.06
CA ARG A 91 -2.95 29.01 21.74
C ARG A 91 -2.61 27.53 21.87
N THR A 92 -1.50 27.11 21.26
CA THR A 92 -1.04 25.72 21.32
C THR A 92 -0.72 25.31 22.76
N GLY A 93 -0.09 26.19 23.54
CA GLY A 93 0.17 25.97 24.97
C GLY A 93 -1.09 25.79 25.80
N LEU A 94 -2.10 26.66 25.63
CA LEU A 94 -3.38 26.55 26.32
C LEU A 94 -4.10 25.23 25.98
N VAL A 95 -4.15 24.84 24.72
CA VAL A 95 -4.83 23.60 24.30
C VAL A 95 -4.12 22.37 24.89
N LEU A 96 -2.80 22.27 24.73
CA LEU A 96 -2.03 21.11 25.22
C LEU A 96 -2.05 20.98 26.74
N VAL A 97 -1.79 22.06 27.47
CA VAL A 97 -1.78 22.04 28.94
C VAL A 97 -3.20 21.83 29.48
N GLY A 98 -4.23 22.38 28.83
CA GLY A 98 -5.63 22.15 29.18
C GLY A 98 -6.06 20.69 28.98
N MET A 99 -5.66 20.06 27.87
CA MET A 99 -5.92 18.63 27.62
C MET A 99 -5.23 17.75 28.66
N LEU A 100 -3.96 18.03 28.97
CA LEU A 100 -3.20 17.33 30.00
C LEU A 100 -3.84 17.47 31.38
N LEU A 101 -4.31 18.66 31.75
CA LEU A 101 -5.05 18.87 33.00
C LEU A 101 -6.36 18.07 33.04
N ALA A 102 -7.09 17.99 31.94
CA ALA A 102 -8.35 17.25 31.85
C ALA A 102 -8.14 15.74 31.97
N GLU A 103 -7.18 15.18 31.23
CA GLU A 103 -6.82 13.75 31.33
C GLU A 103 -6.32 13.39 32.72
N PHE A 104 -5.47 14.24 33.31
CA PHE A 104 -4.90 13.99 34.62
C PHE A 104 -5.96 14.06 35.73
N LYS A 105 -6.87 15.03 35.65
CA LYS A 105 -8.02 15.10 36.56
C LYS A 105 -8.92 13.87 36.44
N SER A 106 -9.18 13.42 35.21
CA SER A 106 -9.98 12.22 34.95
C SER A 106 -9.30 10.93 35.42
N ALA A 107 -7.97 10.85 35.36
CA ALA A 107 -7.20 9.70 35.86
C ALA A 107 -7.19 9.64 37.39
N VAL A 108 -7.01 10.79 38.06
CA VAL A 108 -7.05 10.87 39.54
C VAL A 108 -8.46 10.60 40.07
N GLU A 109 -9.50 11.16 39.45
CA GLU A 109 -10.89 10.88 39.83
C GLU A 109 -11.29 9.41 39.54
N GLY A 110 -10.75 8.81 38.46
CA GLY A 110 -10.91 7.39 38.14
C GLY A 110 -10.20 6.44 39.11
N GLU A 111 -9.00 6.80 39.58
CA GLU A 111 -8.29 6.04 40.63
C GLU A 111 -9.02 6.12 41.97
N VAL A 112 -9.50 7.30 42.38
CA VAL A 112 -10.28 7.50 43.62
C VAL A 112 -11.63 6.76 43.56
N ALA A 113 -12.26 6.67 42.38
CA ALA A 113 -13.45 5.85 42.19
C ALA A 113 -13.16 4.34 42.25
N SER A 114 -11.97 3.91 41.81
CA SER A 114 -11.54 2.51 41.85
C SER A 114 -11.12 2.04 43.25
N GLU A 115 -10.47 2.89 44.04
CA GLU A 115 -10.08 2.57 45.43
C GLU A 115 -11.28 2.50 46.37
N ASN A 116 -12.36 3.24 46.10
CA ASN A 116 -13.59 3.18 46.89
C ASN A 116 -14.50 1.98 46.57
N PHE A 117 -14.19 1.18 45.54
CA PHE A 117 -14.99 0.02 45.13
C PHE A 117 -14.47 -1.34 45.63
N THR A 118 -13.31 -1.38 46.30
CA THR A 118 -12.71 -2.63 46.81
C THR A 118 -13.09 -3.02 48.24
N ASN A 119 -14.08 -2.38 48.86
CA ASN A 119 -14.58 -2.76 50.19
C ASN A 119 -16.10 -2.73 50.28
N ALA A 120 -16.79 -3.75 49.74
CA ALA A 120 -18.07 -4.25 50.28
C ALA A 120 -18.53 -5.53 49.54
N ASN A 121 -18.62 -6.64 50.28
CA ASN A 121 -19.40 -7.81 49.89
C ASN A 121 -20.91 -7.49 49.97
N ASN A 122 -21.66 -7.71 48.89
CA ASN A 122 -22.87 -8.54 48.84
C ASN A 122 -23.75 -8.24 47.61
N ALA A 123 -24.45 -9.29 47.17
CA ALA A 123 -25.45 -9.30 46.12
C ALA A 123 -26.59 -8.30 46.34
N SER A 124 -27.08 -7.67 45.25
CA SER A 124 -28.51 -7.49 44.87
C SER A 124 -28.71 -6.29 43.95
N VAL A 125 -29.56 -6.49 42.95
CA VAL A 125 -30.20 -5.56 42.00
C VAL A 125 -30.65 -4.22 42.61
N MET A 126 -30.32 -3.08 41.99
CA MET A 126 -31.29 -2.00 41.63
C MET A 126 -30.70 -0.85 40.81
N LYS A 127 -31.53 -0.33 39.89
CA LYS A 127 -31.42 0.93 39.15
C LYS A 127 -31.30 2.13 40.11
N VAL A 128 -30.44 3.10 39.77
CA VAL A 128 -30.67 4.52 40.10
C VAL A 128 -30.37 5.37 38.87
N VAL A 129 -31.36 6.18 38.51
CA VAL A 129 -31.36 7.25 37.50
C VAL A 129 -30.89 8.53 38.18
N GLY A 130 -30.10 9.35 37.48
CA GLY A 130 -29.84 10.76 37.83
C GLY A 130 -28.60 11.30 37.12
N SER A 131 -28.71 11.81 35.89
CA SER A 131 -28.92 13.23 35.58
C SER A 131 -27.72 14.12 35.91
N ASN A 132 -26.84 14.31 34.92
CA ASN A 132 -26.22 15.60 34.57
C ASN A 132 -25.53 15.46 33.20
N ALA A 133 -26.33 15.60 32.15
CA ALA A 133 -25.84 15.81 30.80
C ALA A 133 -25.55 17.30 30.62
N LEU A 134 -24.27 17.67 30.46
CA LEU A 134 -23.87 18.87 29.76
C LEU A 134 -23.56 18.46 28.32
N THR A 135 -24.48 18.84 27.44
CA THR A 135 -24.50 18.65 26.00
C THR A 135 -23.32 19.32 25.31
N CYS A 136 -22.50 18.55 24.57
CA CYS A 136 -21.68 19.04 23.46
C CYS A 136 -22.40 18.67 22.15
N PRO A 137 -22.73 19.62 21.26
CA PRO A 137 -23.54 19.34 20.08
C PRO A 137 -22.65 19.02 18.87
N VAL A 138 -22.06 17.83 18.80
CA VAL A 138 -21.62 17.23 17.53
C VAL A 138 -21.71 15.71 17.69
N CYS A 139 -22.44 15.04 16.79
CA CYS A 139 -22.61 13.58 16.65
C CYS A 139 -23.85 12.95 17.33
N LEU A 140 -25.02 13.08 16.69
CA LEU A 140 -26.10 12.08 16.76
C LEU A 140 -26.66 11.79 15.36
N SER A 141 -26.17 10.70 14.75
CA SER A 141 -26.92 9.73 13.92
C SER A 141 -25.93 8.66 13.39
N GLY A 142 -25.68 7.57 14.14
CA GLY A 142 -26.22 6.23 13.87
C GLY A 142 -25.32 5.41 12.91
N GLY A 143 -24.72 4.26 13.23
CA GLY A 143 -24.77 3.44 14.44
C GLY A 143 -23.83 2.21 14.39
N TRP A 144 -23.89 1.44 15.50
CA TRP A 144 -23.53 0.03 15.71
C TRP A 144 -22.09 -0.46 15.48
N TRP A 145 -21.31 -0.56 16.58
CA TRP A 145 -20.30 -1.61 16.75
C TRP A 145 -20.50 -2.35 18.08
N ARG A 146 -20.82 -3.65 17.98
CA ARG A 146 -20.82 -4.61 19.09
C ARG A 146 -19.37 -4.96 19.44
N TRP A 147 -18.99 -4.82 20.72
CA TRP A 147 -17.78 -5.45 21.25
C TRP A 147 -18.09 -6.91 21.64
N ARG A 148 -17.38 -7.86 21.03
CA ARG A 148 -17.37 -9.27 21.42
C ARG A 148 -16.09 -9.52 22.24
N ALA A 149 -16.24 -9.71 23.54
CA ALA A 149 -15.13 -10.09 24.42
C ALA A 149 -14.78 -11.57 24.21
N LEU A 150 -13.62 -11.85 23.63
CA LEU A 150 -13.03 -13.18 23.63
C LEU A 150 -12.27 -13.40 24.95
N ARG A 151 -12.87 -14.20 25.83
CA ARG A 151 -12.18 -14.81 26.98
C ARG A 151 -11.21 -15.87 26.46
N GLN A 152 -9.92 -15.75 26.78
CA GLN A 152 -9.03 -16.91 26.88
C GLN A 152 -8.80 -17.24 28.35
N LYS A 153 -9.15 -18.49 28.71
CA LYS A 153 -8.83 -19.12 29.97
C LYS A 153 -7.40 -19.67 29.93
N THR A 154 -6.61 -19.23 30.92
CA THR A 154 -5.60 -19.98 31.70
C THR A 154 -4.46 -20.71 30.97
N CYS A 155 -3.22 -20.18 31.10
CA CYS A 155 -2.15 -20.85 31.86
C CYS A 155 -1.00 -19.88 32.25
N SER A 156 -0.83 -19.71 33.57
CA SER A 156 0.39 -19.42 34.38
C SER A 156 1.62 -18.75 33.74
N CYS A 157 1.87 -17.46 34.07
CA CYS A 157 3.06 -17.00 34.83
C CYS A 157 3.17 -15.44 34.85
N SER A 158 2.88 -14.88 36.03
CA SER A 158 3.34 -13.61 36.64
C SER A 158 3.99 -12.48 35.81
N HIS A 159 3.27 -11.35 35.70
CA HIS A 159 3.63 -9.96 36.07
C HIS A 159 2.87 -8.97 35.18
N ASP A 160 1.83 -8.34 35.72
CA ASP A 160 1.06 -7.29 35.05
C ASP A 160 1.92 -6.05 34.77
N ARG A 161 1.92 -5.60 33.51
CA ARG A 161 2.37 -4.25 33.12
C ARG A 161 1.24 -3.58 32.34
N TYR A 162 0.81 -2.41 32.82
CA TYR A 162 -0.06 -1.51 32.07
C TYR A 162 0.79 -0.70 31.09
N LEU A 163 0.42 -0.71 29.81
CA LEU A 163 1.01 0.13 28.77
C LEU A 163 -0.07 1.13 28.33
N LEU A 164 0.11 2.42 28.61
CA LEU A 164 -0.74 3.48 28.08
C LEU A 164 -0.26 3.79 26.65
N VAL A 165 -1.05 3.42 25.64
CA VAL A 165 -0.77 3.74 24.23
C VAL A 165 -1.69 4.91 23.85
N LEU A 166 -1.12 6.10 23.68
CA LEU A 166 -1.84 7.23 23.09
C LEU A 166 -1.88 7.04 21.56
N PRO A 167 -3.04 7.23 20.90
CA PRO A 167 -3.13 7.16 19.46
C PRO A 167 -2.43 8.38 18.82
N HIS A 168 -1.57 8.12 17.84
CA HIS A 168 -0.99 9.14 16.97
C HIS A 168 -2.08 9.82 16.14
N ALA A 169 -2.39 11.08 16.47
CA ALA A 169 -3.05 12.00 15.56
C ALA A 169 -1.98 12.94 14.97
N THR A 170 -1.70 12.81 13.68
CA THR A 170 -0.91 13.78 12.91
C THR A 170 -1.85 14.78 12.24
N PRO A 171 -1.61 16.09 12.38
CA PRO A 171 -1.97 17.05 11.35
C PRO A 171 -0.70 17.62 10.70
N THR A 172 -0.63 17.50 9.38
CA THR A 172 0.39 18.12 8.53
C THR A 172 -0.03 19.57 8.23
N LEU A 173 0.73 20.56 8.70
CA LEU A 173 1.26 21.72 7.93
C LEU A 173 1.86 22.81 8.85
N ALA A 174 3.14 23.09 8.62
CA ALA A 174 3.87 24.35 8.82
C ALA A 174 3.90 25.04 10.21
N ILE A 175 4.78 24.59 11.12
CA ILE A 175 5.58 25.47 12.01
C ILE A 175 6.99 24.87 12.19
N SER A 176 7.96 25.45 11.50
CA SER A 176 9.40 25.10 11.61
C SER A 176 10.08 25.92 12.72
N SER A 177 11.18 25.37 13.26
CA SER A 177 12.12 25.94 14.25
C SER A 177 11.83 25.77 15.75
N ALA A 178 10.63 26.04 16.28
CA ALA A 178 10.42 26.04 17.74
C ALA A 178 10.35 24.63 18.37
N VAL A 179 9.84 23.64 17.64
CA VAL A 179 9.73 22.24 18.09
C VAL A 179 11.11 21.55 18.13
N ASN A 180 12.05 21.98 17.29
CA ASN A 180 13.39 21.39 17.22
C ASN A 180 14.27 21.73 18.43
N THR A 181 14.09 22.90 19.06
CA THR A 181 14.88 23.29 20.24
C THR A 181 14.49 22.49 21.49
N VAL A 182 13.24 22.05 21.60
CA VAL A 182 12.76 21.24 22.73
C VAL A 182 13.21 19.77 22.60
N LEU A 183 13.25 19.24 21.38
CA LEU A 183 13.66 17.86 21.10
C LEU A 183 15.18 17.64 21.20
N GLN A 184 16.00 18.67 21.04
CA GLN A 184 17.48 18.56 21.15
C GLN A 184 18.01 18.40 22.60
N SER A 185 17.14 18.45 23.62
CA SER A 185 17.53 18.34 25.04
C SER A 185 17.37 16.94 25.66
N MET A 186 16.96 15.92 24.90
CA MET A 186 16.80 14.55 25.43
C MET A 186 18.04 13.69 25.17
N ARG A 187 18.61 13.11 26.24
CA ARG A 187 19.58 12.01 26.14
C ARG A 187 18.96 10.71 26.66
N VAL A 188 19.31 9.59 26.05
CA VAL A 188 18.85 8.26 26.46
C VAL A 188 19.98 7.53 27.18
N TRP A 189 19.67 6.94 28.33
CA TRP A 189 20.56 6.06 29.07
C TRP A 189 20.47 4.64 28.47
N THR A 190 21.56 4.13 27.92
CA THR A 190 21.63 2.74 27.44
C THR A 190 22.15 1.80 28.54
N ARG A 191 21.81 0.50 28.45
CA ARG A 191 22.08 -0.53 29.46
C ARG A 191 23.56 -0.76 29.84
N GLY A 192 24.49 -0.01 29.24
CA GLY A 192 25.93 0.01 29.55
C GLY A 192 26.44 1.22 30.34
N GLY A 193 25.59 2.20 30.72
CA GLY A 193 25.99 3.28 31.64
C GLY A 193 26.64 4.51 31.01
N THR A 194 26.51 4.76 29.71
CA THR A 194 26.97 5.99 29.05
C THR A 194 25.83 6.78 28.39
N TRP A 195 25.99 8.11 28.32
CA TRP A 195 25.03 9.05 27.75
C TRP A 195 25.43 9.47 26.33
N GLU A 196 24.66 9.11 25.32
CA GLU A 196 24.88 9.54 23.93
C GLU A 196 23.85 10.59 23.48
N SER A 197 24.28 11.52 22.63
CA SER A 197 23.45 12.58 22.02
C SER A 197 23.13 12.27 20.57
N PHE A 198 21.87 12.44 20.16
CA PHE A 198 21.45 12.35 18.77
C PHE A 198 21.89 13.59 17.98
N SER A 199 22.60 13.40 16.86
CA SER A 199 22.75 14.43 15.82
C SER A 199 22.55 13.79 14.44
N ALA A 200 21.63 14.34 13.65
CA ALA A 200 21.39 13.95 12.26
C ALA A 200 22.20 14.89 11.33
N PRO A 201 22.86 14.38 10.28
CA PRO A 201 23.61 15.22 9.36
C PRO A 201 22.73 15.75 8.21
N ASN A 202 22.80 17.05 7.94
CA ASN A 202 22.32 17.66 6.70
C ASN A 202 23.38 18.57 6.05
N SER A 203 23.99 18.05 4.98
CA SER A 203 24.35 18.71 3.70
C SER A 203 25.49 19.76 3.63
N PRO A 204 26.05 19.99 2.42
CA PRO A 204 27.42 20.44 2.18
C PRO A 204 27.52 21.96 1.98
N ASN A 205 28.66 22.55 2.32
CA ASN A 205 29.21 23.67 1.55
C ASN A 205 30.71 23.84 1.79
N SER A 206 31.41 23.88 0.65
CA SER A 206 32.76 24.36 0.44
C SER A 206 33.03 25.70 1.11
N PHE A 207 34.20 25.88 1.72
CA PHE A 207 35.10 27.02 1.47
C PHE A 207 36.41 26.80 2.23
N CYS A 208 37.52 26.75 1.49
CA CYS A 208 38.87 26.97 2.01
C CYS A 208 39.12 28.49 2.05
N PRO A 209 39.96 29.01 2.96
CA PRO A 209 41.35 29.16 2.57
C PRO A 209 42.38 28.87 3.68
N SER A 210 43.57 28.48 3.21
CA SER A 210 44.86 28.36 3.91
C SER A 210 45.38 29.75 4.37
N PRO A 211 46.42 29.89 5.23
CA PRO A 211 47.76 29.37 4.89
C PRO A 211 48.72 28.94 6.02
N SER A 212 49.72 28.18 5.57
CA SER A 212 51.15 28.25 5.92
C SER A 212 51.64 27.78 7.29
N ILE A 213 52.32 26.63 7.31
CA ILE A 213 53.60 26.44 8.02
C ILE A 213 54.55 25.59 7.14
N ARG A 214 55.77 26.09 6.94
CA ARG A 214 56.92 25.43 6.29
C ARG A 214 57.77 24.69 7.33
N LEU A 215 58.59 23.75 6.85
CA LEU A 215 59.98 23.37 7.25
C LEU A 215 60.15 21.82 7.29
N PRO A 216 61.39 21.26 7.19
CA PRO A 216 62.12 21.08 5.94
C PRO A 216 62.58 19.63 5.71
N ALA A 217 63.14 19.39 4.52
CA ALA A 217 63.68 18.12 4.05
C ALA A 217 64.95 17.65 4.77
N SER A 218 65.17 16.33 4.82
CA SER A 218 66.50 15.74 4.66
C SER A 218 66.45 14.37 3.95
N SER A 219 67.40 14.21 3.04
CA SER A 219 67.72 13.08 2.15
C SER A 219 68.12 11.81 2.91
N THR A 220 67.94 10.57 2.40
CA THR A 220 68.82 9.97 1.36
C THR A 220 68.26 8.67 0.71
N ARG A 221 68.31 8.65 -0.63
CA ARG A 221 68.60 7.57 -1.61
C ARG A 221 68.41 6.08 -1.23
N ARG A 222 67.60 5.36 -2.02
CA ARG A 222 68.09 4.42 -3.07
C ARG A 222 66.96 3.93 -3.98
N ALA A 223 67.34 3.69 -5.24
CA ALA A 223 66.51 3.52 -6.40
C ALA A 223 66.00 2.08 -6.61
N ALA A 224 64.81 1.95 -7.21
CA ALA A 224 64.47 0.85 -8.11
C ALA A 224 63.40 1.30 -9.11
N LEU A 225 63.67 1.06 -10.39
CA LEU A 225 62.86 1.44 -11.55
C LEU A 225 61.49 0.72 -11.59
N ARG A 226 60.42 1.46 -11.90
CA ARG A 226 59.30 0.96 -12.68
C ARG A 226 58.82 2.04 -13.67
N ALA A 227 58.68 1.60 -14.91
CA ALA A 227 58.36 2.41 -16.08
C ALA A 227 56.89 2.85 -16.11
N ALA A 228 56.72 4.11 -16.51
CA ALA A 228 55.56 4.80 -17.09
C ALA A 228 54.19 4.10 -17.09
N SER A 229 53.30 4.55 -16.20
CA SER A 229 51.86 4.63 -16.46
C SER A 229 51.45 6.10 -16.51
N LYS A 230 50.95 6.54 -17.67
CA LYS A 230 50.31 7.85 -17.82
C LYS A 230 49.08 7.91 -16.90
N PRO A 231 48.81 9.03 -16.20
CA PRO A 231 47.56 9.17 -15.47
C PRO A 231 46.43 9.26 -16.50
N VAL A 232 45.57 8.24 -16.52
CA VAL A 232 44.27 8.32 -17.19
C VAL A 232 43.48 9.39 -16.44
N CYS A 233 43.19 10.51 -17.13
CA CYS A 233 42.25 11.50 -16.64
C CYS A 233 40.97 10.79 -16.20
N ALA A 234 40.55 11.02 -14.95
CA ALA A 234 39.22 10.66 -14.51
C ALA A 234 38.20 11.29 -15.48
N PRO A 235 37.23 10.53 -16.01
CA PRO A 235 36.20 11.13 -16.83
C PRO A 235 35.40 12.08 -15.95
N THR A 236 35.40 13.36 -16.34
CA THR A 236 34.48 14.37 -15.82
C THR A 236 33.06 13.82 -15.96
N ALA A 237 32.33 13.76 -14.84
CA ALA A 237 30.95 13.34 -14.79
C ALA A 237 30.12 14.22 -15.76
N ASN A 238 29.71 13.63 -16.88
CA ASN A 238 28.81 14.26 -17.83
C ASN A 238 27.42 14.27 -17.20
N THR A 239 26.94 15.45 -16.79
CA THR A 239 25.70 15.66 -16.01
C THR A 239 24.42 15.65 -16.86
N ASN A 240 24.47 15.25 -18.13
CA ASN A 240 23.29 15.08 -18.98
C ASN A 240 22.90 13.59 -19.12
N ARG A 241 22.60 12.92 -18.02
CA ARG A 241 21.84 11.65 -18.08
C ARG A 241 20.36 11.99 -17.94
N SER A 242 19.55 11.56 -18.92
CA SER A 242 18.11 11.44 -18.74
C SER A 242 17.84 10.73 -17.40
N PRO A 243 17.01 11.30 -16.50
CA PRO A 243 16.83 10.75 -15.18
C PRO A 243 16.18 9.37 -15.28
N ALA A 244 16.95 8.32 -14.99
CA ALA A 244 16.43 6.97 -14.85
C ALA A 244 15.36 6.94 -13.74
N LYS A 245 14.23 6.28 -14.00
CA LYS A 245 13.07 6.20 -13.09
C LYS A 245 13.33 5.26 -11.89
N HIS A 246 14.23 5.67 -11.00
CA HIS A 246 14.60 4.95 -9.78
C HIS A 246 14.65 5.92 -8.59
N PHE A 247 14.08 5.55 -7.45
CA PHE A 247 14.11 6.40 -6.24
C PHE A 247 15.51 6.55 -5.62
N ILE A 248 16.40 5.58 -5.85
CA ILE A 248 17.80 5.62 -5.44
C ILE A 248 18.66 5.34 -6.67
N HIS A 249 19.45 6.34 -7.07
CA HIS A 249 20.25 6.26 -8.31
C HIS A 249 21.59 5.54 -8.13
N ASP A 250 22.21 5.60 -6.94
CA ASP A 250 23.44 4.86 -6.66
C ASP A 250 23.11 3.37 -6.45
N PRO A 251 23.50 2.47 -7.37
CA PRO A 251 23.15 1.06 -7.28
C PRO A 251 23.82 0.38 -6.07
N THR A 252 24.99 0.84 -5.64
CA THR A 252 25.69 0.26 -4.48
C THR A 252 25.00 0.67 -3.19
N HIS A 253 24.60 1.94 -3.09
CA HIS A 253 23.82 2.41 -1.97
C HIS A 253 22.45 1.70 -1.90
N LEU A 254 21.76 1.56 -3.04
CA LEU A 254 20.48 0.87 -3.13
C LEU A 254 20.55 -0.56 -2.57
N VAL A 255 21.52 -1.37 -3.03
CA VAL A 255 21.70 -2.75 -2.54
C VAL A 255 21.91 -2.78 -1.02
N ASN A 256 22.81 -1.94 -0.49
CA ASN A 256 23.07 -1.92 0.95
C ASN A 256 21.85 -1.50 1.77
N ARG A 257 21.07 -0.52 1.29
CA ARG A 257 19.83 -0.07 1.96
C ARG A 257 18.75 -1.13 1.91
N ALA A 258 18.60 -1.84 0.79
CA ALA A 258 17.67 -2.97 0.67
C ALA A 258 18.01 -4.10 1.67
N LEU A 259 19.30 -4.46 1.80
CA LEU A 259 19.74 -5.46 2.77
C LEU A 259 19.54 -4.99 4.22
N GLN A 260 19.78 -3.70 4.50
CA GLN A 260 19.55 -3.13 5.82
C GLN A 260 18.06 -3.18 6.22
N ALA A 261 17.15 -2.95 5.27
CA ALA A 261 15.71 -3.02 5.52
C ALA A 261 15.27 -4.39 6.04
N VAL A 262 15.91 -5.48 5.62
CA VAL A 262 15.60 -6.84 6.10
C VAL A 262 15.76 -6.96 7.62
N THR A 263 16.74 -6.26 8.21
CA THR A 263 16.93 -6.27 9.67
C THR A 263 15.87 -5.46 10.43
N ALA A 264 15.19 -4.54 9.75
CA ALA A 264 14.08 -3.76 10.30
C ALA A 264 12.75 -4.51 10.16
N THR A 265 12.56 -5.25 9.07
CA THR A 265 11.33 -6.04 8.83
C THR A 265 11.38 -7.41 9.51
N ASN A 266 12.56 -7.95 9.79
CA ASN A 266 12.76 -9.16 10.57
C ASN A 266 13.88 -8.97 11.61
N PRO A 267 13.56 -8.69 12.89
CA PRO A 267 14.57 -8.47 13.93
C PRO A 267 15.38 -9.73 14.28
N ALA A 268 14.93 -10.92 13.84
CA ALA A 268 15.64 -12.18 14.03
C ALA A 268 16.86 -12.33 13.10
N VAL A 269 17.11 -11.38 12.19
CA VAL A 269 18.26 -11.41 11.28
C VAL A 269 19.25 -10.27 11.53
N ALA A 270 20.49 -10.46 11.10
CA ALA A 270 21.57 -9.50 11.13
C ALA A 270 22.17 -9.29 9.73
N LEU A 271 22.84 -8.14 9.55
CA LEU A 271 23.51 -7.77 8.31
C LEU A 271 25.01 -7.61 8.55
N ASP A 272 25.81 -8.35 7.78
CA ASP A 272 27.20 -8.04 7.48
C ASP A 272 27.25 -7.06 6.30
N ALA A 273 27.22 -5.76 6.59
CA ALA A 273 27.12 -4.74 5.55
C ALA A 273 28.35 -4.71 4.62
N GLU A 274 29.54 -4.97 5.16
CA GLU A 274 30.79 -4.99 4.36
C GLU A 274 30.74 -6.09 3.28
N ASN A 275 30.17 -7.26 3.63
CA ASN A 275 30.20 -8.43 2.75
C ASN A 275 28.83 -8.73 2.11
N LYS A 276 27.82 -7.88 2.36
CA LYS A 276 26.44 -8.02 1.85
C LYS A 276 25.81 -9.37 2.19
N ILE A 277 25.95 -9.79 3.45
CA ILE A 277 25.40 -11.06 3.95
C ILE A 277 24.29 -10.75 4.95
N VAL A 278 23.09 -11.25 4.69
CA VAL A 278 22.02 -11.31 5.71
C VAL A 278 22.01 -12.72 6.29
N TYR A 279 21.95 -12.85 7.60
CA TYR A 279 22.01 -14.14 8.28
C TYR A 279 21.13 -14.15 9.53
N ALA A 280 20.64 -15.32 9.92
CA ALA A 280 19.87 -15.49 11.14
C ALA A 280 20.73 -15.18 12.37
N ARG A 281 20.18 -14.43 13.33
CA ARG A 281 20.88 -14.12 14.58
C ARG A 281 21.06 -15.41 15.39
N PRO A 282 22.25 -15.63 15.97
CA PRO A 282 22.42 -16.69 16.95
C PRO A 282 21.53 -16.43 18.17
N THR A 283 20.78 -17.44 18.59
CA THR A 283 20.01 -17.44 19.84
C THR A 283 20.48 -18.57 20.76
N ALA A 284 20.27 -18.45 22.07
CA ALA A 284 20.65 -19.51 23.03
C ALA A 284 19.93 -20.85 22.76
N ASN A 285 18.78 -20.82 22.07
CA ASN A 285 17.96 -21.97 21.73
C ASN A 285 18.00 -22.31 20.22
N THR A 286 19.04 -21.88 19.49
CA THR A 286 19.12 -22.21 18.05
C THR A 286 19.26 -23.72 17.90
N ALA A 287 18.22 -24.36 17.37
CA ALA A 287 18.25 -25.80 17.11
C ALA A 287 19.37 -26.10 16.12
N ARG A 288 20.19 -27.11 16.43
CA ARG A 288 21.30 -27.54 15.59
C ARG A 288 20.76 -28.36 14.42
N SER A 289 20.32 -27.68 13.36
CA SER A 289 19.92 -28.25 12.07
C SER A 289 20.93 -27.92 10.97
N VAL A 290 20.74 -28.51 9.80
CA VAL A 290 21.49 -28.15 8.58
C VAL A 290 21.25 -26.66 8.27
N SER A 291 22.32 -25.91 8.01
CA SER A 291 22.19 -24.51 7.57
C SER A 291 21.99 -24.43 6.07
N LEU A 292 20.97 -23.68 5.64
CA LEU A 292 20.77 -23.38 4.22
C LEU A 292 21.35 -22.01 3.87
N VAL A 293 22.21 -21.98 2.86
CA VAL A 293 22.78 -20.75 2.31
C VAL A 293 22.34 -20.62 0.85
N SER A 294 21.91 -19.42 0.46
CA SER A 294 21.63 -19.09 -0.94
C SER A 294 22.13 -17.67 -1.25
N GLY A 295 21.86 -17.19 -2.45
CA GLY A 295 22.29 -15.87 -2.88
C GLY A 295 22.41 -15.75 -4.39
N GLY A 296 22.88 -14.59 -4.83
CA GLY A 296 22.98 -14.22 -6.24
C GLY A 296 23.10 -12.72 -6.41
N GLY A 297 22.93 -12.25 -7.65
CA GLY A 297 22.81 -10.81 -7.92
C GLY A 297 21.66 -10.17 -7.13
N ALA A 298 21.81 -8.89 -6.79
CA ALA A 298 20.69 -8.10 -6.27
C ALA A 298 19.70 -7.75 -7.40
N GLY A 299 18.49 -7.31 -7.03
CA GLY A 299 17.43 -6.96 -7.98
C GLY A 299 16.39 -8.06 -8.19
N HIS A 300 16.36 -9.07 -7.32
CA HIS A 300 15.37 -10.15 -7.32
C HIS A 300 14.57 -10.20 -6.02
N GLU A 301 14.65 -9.15 -5.19
CA GLU A 301 14.00 -9.10 -3.89
C GLU A 301 12.48 -9.44 -4.01
N PRO A 302 11.93 -10.30 -3.14
CA PRO A 302 12.49 -10.74 -1.86
C PRO A 302 13.61 -11.79 -1.92
N SER A 303 13.85 -12.45 -3.06
CA SER A 303 15.00 -13.33 -3.25
C SER A 303 16.31 -12.56 -3.06
N PHE A 304 17.23 -12.96 -2.17
CA PHE A 304 17.14 -14.06 -1.20
C PHE A 304 17.16 -13.58 0.26
N ALA A 305 17.54 -12.33 0.50
CA ALA A 305 17.75 -11.82 1.85
C ALA A 305 16.48 -11.85 2.71
N ASN A 306 15.30 -11.61 2.12
CA ASN A 306 14.04 -11.65 2.86
C ASN A 306 13.56 -13.07 3.16
N PHE A 307 14.22 -14.10 2.63
CA PHE A 307 13.98 -15.51 2.95
C PHE A 307 14.90 -16.05 4.06
N VAL A 308 15.71 -15.18 4.67
CA VAL A 308 16.54 -15.54 5.82
C VAL A 308 15.71 -15.50 7.10
N GLY A 309 15.73 -16.60 7.83
CA GLY A 309 15.02 -16.79 9.10
C GLY A 309 14.63 -18.25 9.31
N LYS A 310 13.99 -18.51 10.46
CA LYS A 310 13.64 -19.88 10.88
C LYS A 310 12.66 -20.52 9.90
N GLY A 311 12.91 -21.77 9.55
CA GLY A 311 12.09 -22.55 8.61
C GLY A 311 12.44 -22.36 7.13
N MET A 312 13.46 -21.54 6.80
CA MET A 312 13.90 -21.34 5.41
C MET A 312 15.44 -21.18 5.32
N LEU A 313 15.99 -20.01 4.95
CA LEU A 313 17.44 -19.82 4.82
C LEU A 313 18.10 -19.42 6.15
N ALA A 314 19.27 -19.98 6.46
CA ALA A 314 20.13 -19.53 7.55
C ALA A 314 20.95 -18.29 7.17
N GLY A 315 21.31 -18.15 5.89
CA GLY A 315 22.01 -16.99 5.36
C GLY A 315 21.80 -16.79 3.87
N ALA A 316 21.88 -15.54 3.43
CA ALA A 316 21.79 -15.13 2.04
C ALA A 316 22.92 -14.15 1.70
N VAL A 317 23.54 -14.35 0.54
CA VAL A 317 24.68 -13.55 0.08
C VAL A 317 24.28 -12.76 -1.16
N SER A 318 24.41 -11.44 -1.10
CA SER A 318 24.04 -10.54 -2.19
C SER A 318 25.27 -10.02 -2.94
N GLY A 319 25.22 -10.12 -4.27
CA GLY A 319 26.19 -9.55 -5.18
C GLY A 319 25.93 -8.07 -5.45
N THR A 320 26.27 -7.59 -6.64
CA THR A 320 25.75 -6.31 -7.16
C THR A 320 24.50 -6.60 -7.99
N ILE A 321 23.81 -5.57 -8.48
CA ILE A 321 22.60 -5.77 -9.29
C ILE A 321 22.93 -6.65 -10.50
N PHE A 322 22.24 -7.80 -10.61
CA PHE A 322 22.39 -8.81 -11.67
C PHE A 322 23.81 -9.40 -11.84
N ALA A 323 24.62 -9.37 -10.79
CA ALA A 323 25.95 -9.98 -10.81
C ALA A 323 26.20 -10.75 -9.52
N SER A 324 26.62 -12.01 -9.69
CA SER A 324 26.92 -12.95 -8.61
C SER A 324 27.81 -12.37 -7.50
N PRO A 325 27.58 -12.69 -6.22
CA PRO A 325 28.54 -12.40 -5.17
C PRO A 325 29.84 -13.17 -5.42
N ASN A 326 30.96 -12.61 -4.98
CA ASN A 326 32.23 -13.30 -5.13
C ASN A 326 32.36 -14.47 -4.12
N ALA A 327 33.20 -15.44 -4.45
CA ALA A 327 33.41 -16.63 -3.62
C ALA A 327 33.88 -16.34 -2.19
N GLU A 328 34.53 -15.20 -1.93
CA GLU A 328 34.97 -14.85 -0.57
C GLU A 328 33.79 -14.40 0.31
N GLN A 329 32.88 -13.59 -0.21
CA GLN A 329 31.63 -13.24 0.48
C GLN A 329 30.84 -14.51 0.84
N ILE A 330 30.73 -15.43 -0.12
CA ILE A 330 29.99 -16.70 0.06
C ILE A 330 30.69 -17.59 1.09
N ARG A 331 32.01 -17.77 0.97
CA ARG A 331 32.81 -18.52 1.94
C ARG A 331 32.65 -17.92 3.34
N ARG A 332 32.66 -16.60 3.48
CA ARG A 332 32.50 -15.91 4.77
C ARG A 332 31.13 -16.19 5.37
N CYS A 333 30.08 -16.21 4.56
CA CYS A 333 28.75 -16.63 5.01
C CYS A 333 28.77 -18.05 5.58
N ILE A 334 29.26 -19.01 4.78
CA ILE A 334 29.32 -20.43 5.15
C ILE A 334 30.14 -20.64 6.42
N LEU A 335 31.35 -20.07 6.50
CA LEU A 335 32.31 -20.36 7.57
C LEU A 335 32.10 -19.54 8.85
N GLN A 336 31.53 -18.34 8.76
CA GLN A 336 31.52 -17.37 9.86
C GLN A 336 30.15 -16.83 10.26
N ARG A 337 29.11 -17.00 9.41
CA ARG A 337 27.79 -16.39 9.65
C ARG A 337 26.66 -17.38 9.89
N VAL A 338 26.87 -18.66 9.62
CA VAL A 338 25.87 -19.72 9.83
C VAL A 338 26.45 -20.88 10.64
N GLU A 339 25.56 -21.69 11.24
CA GLU A 339 25.94 -22.89 11.97
C GLU A 339 26.39 -24.01 11.03
N ARG A 340 27.42 -24.76 11.42
CA ARG A 340 28.06 -25.76 10.55
C ARG A 340 28.08 -27.18 11.12
N GLU A 341 27.64 -27.37 12.37
CA GLU A 341 27.77 -28.64 13.08
C GLU A 341 27.02 -29.79 12.39
N LYS A 342 25.89 -29.50 11.73
CA LYS A 342 25.12 -30.48 10.94
C LYS A 342 25.36 -30.38 9.43
N GLY A 343 26.36 -29.60 9.02
CA GLY A 343 26.66 -29.30 7.63
C GLY A 343 25.86 -28.14 7.05
N VAL A 344 26.22 -27.74 5.83
CA VAL A 344 25.67 -26.59 5.11
C VAL A 344 25.21 -26.99 3.71
N LEU A 345 23.93 -26.74 3.41
CA LEU A 345 23.41 -26.88 2.05
C LEU A 345 23.43 -25.51 1.35
N VAL A 346 24.09 -25.45 0.20
CA VAL A 346 24.12 -24.29 -0.68
C VAL A 346 23.15 -24.51 -1.84
N ILE A 347 22.11 -23.68 -1.94
CA ILE A 347 21.13 -23.71 -3.03
C ILE A 347 21.39 -22.52 -3.94
N VAL A 348 21.60 -22.75 -5.24
CA VAL A 348 21.94 -21.69 -6.19
C VAL A 348 21.13 -21.82 -7.48
N MET A 349 20.83 -20.70 -8.13
CA MET A 349 20.25 -20.70 -9.47
C MET A 349 21.30 -21.09 -10.53
N ASN A 350 20.87 -21.72 -11.63
CA ASN A 350 21.78 -22.13 -12.70
C ASN A 350 22.18 -20.97 -13.62
N TYR A 351 22.98 -20.05 -13.10
CA TYR A 351 23.72 -19.05 -13.87
C TYR A 351 25.22 -19.31 -13.72
N THR A 352 25.98 -19.20 -14.81
CA THR A 352 27.41 -19.55 -14.80
C THR A 352 28.21 -18.81 -13.73
N GLY A 353 27.94 -17.51 -13.53
CA GLY A 353 28.59 -16.73 -12.48
C GLY A 353 28.30 -17.24 -11.08
N ASP A 354 27.04 -17.63 -10.81
CA ASP A 354 26.64 -18.16 -9.52
C ASP A 354 27.19 -19.57 -9.28
N VAL A 355 27.03 -20.48 -10.25
CA VAL A 355 27.55 -21.86 -10.14
C VAL A 355 29.06 -21.87 -9.85
N LEU A 356 29.84 -21.03 -10.53
CA LEU A 356 31.29 -20.96 -10.32
C LEU A 356 31.67 -20.33 -8.97
N ASN A 357 31.07 -19.20 -8.59
CA ASN A 357 31.42 -18.53 -7.33
C ASN A 357 30.99 -19.32 -6.09
N PHE A 358 29.76 -19.87 -6.10
CA PHE A 358 29.26 -20.71 -5.00
C PHE A 358 29.99 -22.04 -4.96
N GLY A 359 30.26 -22.67 -6.10
CA GLY A 359 31.04 -23.91 -6.16
C GLY A 359 32.45 -23.73 -5.57
N MET A 360 33.15 -22.65 -5.95
CA MET A 360 34.45 -22.32 -5.37
C MET A 360 34.39 -22.07 -3.86
N ALA A 361 33.33 -21.44 -3.36
CA ALA A 361 33.14 -21.22 -1.92
C ALA A 361 32.85 -22.53 -1.16
N VAL A 362 32.07 -23.44 -1.75
CA VAL A 362 31.80 -24.78 -1.22
C VAL A 362 33.09 -25.60 -1.13
N GLU A 363 33.91 -25.62 -2.18
CA GLU A 363 35.20 -26.32 -2.16
C GLU A 363 36.16 -25.72 -1.11
N LYS A 364 36.20 -24.39 -0.96
CA LYS A 364 36.97 -23.74 0.11
C LYS A 364 36.47 -24.12 1.50
N ALA A 365 35.15 -24.26 1.69
CA ALA A 365 34.56 -24.67 2.95
C ALA A 365 34.89 -26.13 3.28
N ARG A 366 34.80 -27.03 2.29
CA ARG A 366 35.22 -28.44 2.39
C ARG A 366 36.69 -28.57 2.75
N ALA A 367 37.56 -27.82 2.07
CA ALA A 367 38.99 -27.77 2.38
C ALA A 367 39.28 -27.25 3.81
N SER A 368 38.36 -26.48 4.39
CA SER A 368 38.42 -26.00 5.79
C SER A 368 37.75 -26.95 6.78
N GLY A 369 37.40 -28.18 6.37
CA GLY A 369 36.78 -29.20 7.22
C GLY A 369 35.28 -29.04 7.46
N THR A 370 34.57 -28.21 6.67
CA THR A 370 33.11 -28.08 6.76
C THR A 370 32.44 -29.07 5.82
N GLU A 371 31.50 -29.85 6.35
CA GLU A 371 30.60 -30.65 5.50
C GLU A 371 29.64 -29.70 4.77
N ALA A 372 29.79 -29.61 3.45
CA ALA A 372 28.99 -28.72 2.62
C ALA A 372 28.56 -29.42 1.34
N GLU A 373 27.32 -29.19 0.93
CA GLU A 373 26.73 -29.73 -0.29
C GLU A 373 26.11 -28.60 -1.12
N MET A 374 26.01 -28.79 -2.43
CA MET A 374 25.49 -27.80 -3.36
C MET A 374 24.40 -28.42 -4.24
N VAL A 375 23.29 -27.70 -4.38
CA VAL A 375 22.19 -28.00 -5.29
C VAL A 375 21.99 -26.82 -6.22
N VAL A 376 21.99 -27.11 -7.52
CA VAL A 376 21.78 -26.13 -8.58
C VAL A 376 20.34 -26.26 -9.08
N VAL A 377 19.57 -25.17 -9.00
CA VAL A 377 18.19 -25.11 -9.47
C VAL A 377 18.17 -24.61 -10.91
N ALA A 378 17.54 -25.40 -11.78
CA ALA A 378 17.47 -25.16 -13.21
C ALA A 378 16.03 -25.48 -13.69
N ASP A 379 15.07 -24.65 -13.34
CA ASP A 379 13.62 -24.84 -13.54
C ASP A 379 13.07 -24.23 -14.84
N ASP A 380 13.76 -23.24 -15.44
CA ASP A 380 13.23 -22.46 -16.55
C ASP A 380 13.19 -23.20 -17.90
N VAL A 381 11.98 -23.45 -18.41
CA VAL A 381 11.73 -24.09 -19.71
C VAL A 381 11.74 -23.11 -20.89
N GLY A 382 11.90 -21.81 -20.63
CA GLY A 382 12.18 -20.80 -21.66
C GLY A 382 13.47 -21.14 -22.44
N VAL A 383 14.41 -21.84 -21.79
CA VAL A 383 15.60 -22.41 -22.43
C VAL A 383 15.40 -23.91 -22.68
N GLY A 384 15.00 -24.25 -23.91
CA GLY A 384 14.90 -25.65 -24.36
C GLY A 384 16.26 -26.35 -24.42
N ARG A 385 16.26 -27.69 -24.43
CA ARG A 385 17.47 -28.54 -24.43
C ARG A 385 18.47 -28.18 -25.54
N LYS A 386 17.98 -27.88 -26.75
CA LYS A 386 18.80 -27.49 -27.91
C LYS A 386 19.58 -26.20 -27.65
N ARG A 387 18.93 -25.18 -27.09
CA ARG A 387 19.54 -23.87 -26.82
C ARG A 387 20.42 -23.88 -25.57
N GLY A 388 20.00 -24.60 -24.52
CA GLY A 388 20.73 -24.68 -23.25
C GLY A 388 22.05 -25.42 -23.35
N GLY A 389 22.19 -26.35 -24.32
CA GLY A 389 23.42 -27.08 -24.55
C GLY A 389 23.93 -27.77 -23.28
N LYS A 390 25.23 -27.59 -22.97
CA LYS A 390 25.85 -28.14 -21.74
C LYS A 390 25.56 -27.33 -20.48
N VAL A 391 25.12 -26.08 -20.62
CA VAL A 391 24.81 -25.19 -19.49
C VAL A 391 23.44 -25.57 -18.89
N GLY A 392 22.49 -25.94 -19.74
CA GLY A 392 21.15 -26.35 -19.33
C GLY A 392 20.17 -25.17 -19.16
N ARG A 393 19.11 -25.42 -18.39
CA ARG A 393 18.03 -24.45 -18.08
C ARG A 393 18.52 -23.37 -17.11
N ARG A 394 17.96 -22.16 -17.16
CA ARG A 394 18.19 -21.13 -16.11
C ARG A 394 17.47 -21.52 -14.81
N GLY A 395 17.90 -20.96 -13.69
CA GLY A 395 17.14 -20.98 -12.43
C GLY A 395 16.30 -19.72 -12.28
N ILE A 396 15.01 -19.83 -11.96
CA ILE A 396 14.10 -18.69 -11.74
C ILE A 396 13.22 -18.92 -10.50
N ALA A 397 11.97 -18.43 -10.50
CA ALA A 397 11.10 -18.33 -9.34
C ALA A 397 10.83 -19.66 -8.61
N GLY A 398 10.88 -20.80 -9.30
CA GLY A 398 10.71 -22.11 -8.68
C GLY A 398 11.79 -22.44 -7.65
N THR A 399 12.96 -21.78 -7.71
CA THR A 399 14.01 -21.83 -6.68
C THR A 399 13.47 -21.57 -5.27
N VAL A 400 12.47 -20.70 -5.12
CA VAL A 400 11.89 -20.36 -3.83
C VAL A 400 11.18 -21.58 -3.21
N LEU A 401 10.53 -22.44 -4.02
CA LEU A 401 9.92 -23.68 -3.55
C LEU A 401 10.96 -24.67 -3.03
N VAL A 402 12.10 -24.79 -3.73
CA VAL A 402 13.23 -25.62 -3.29
C VAL A 402 13.75 -25.14 -1.94
N GLN A 403 13.93 -23.83 -1.78
CA GLN A 403 14.39 -23.23 -0.52
C GLN A 403 13.41 -23.46 0.63
N LYS A 404 12.10 -23.32 0.37
CA LYS A 404 11.06 -23.51 1.38
C LYS A 404 10.98 -24.96 1.85
N ILE A 405 10.92 -25.91 0.93
CA ILE A 405 10.81 -27.35 1.24
C ILE A 405 12.07 -27.84 1.95
N ALA A 406 13.25 -27.50 1.42
CA ALA A 406 14.52 -27.89 2.03
C ALA A 406 14.73 -27.25 3.41
N GLY A 407 14.35 -25.98 3.58
CA GLY A 407 14.48 -25.26 4.85
C GLY A 407 13.56 -25.80 5.93
N ALA A 408 12.32 -26.14 5.58
CA ALA A 408 11.40 -26.80 6.49
C ALA A 408 11.91 -28.21 6.89
N LEU A 409 12.44 -28.97 5.94
CA LEU A 409 12.96 -30.31 6.21
C LEU A 409 14.20 -30.26 7.12
N ALA A 410 15.09 -29.30 6.89
CA ALA A 410 16.21 -29.04 7.78
C ALA A 410 15.72 -28.66 9.19
N ALA A 411 14.69 -27.82 9.31
CA ALA A 411 14.10 -27.46 10.60
C ALA A 411 13.47 -28.67 11.34
N ASN A 412 13.01 -29.68 10.61
CA ASN A 412 12.57 -30.97 11.17
C ASN A 412 13.73 -31.86 11.66
N GLY A 413 14.98 -31.44 11.47
CA GLY A 413 16.17 -32.14 11.97
C GLY A 413 16.76 -33.18 11.01
N ALA A 414 16.34 -33.19 9.75
CA ALA A 414 16.89 -34.08 8.73
C ALA A 414 18.40 -33.82 8.51
N SER A 415 19.12 -34.87 8.08
CA SER A 415 20.55 -34.80 7.78
C SER A 415 20.84 -34.02 6.48
N LEU A 416 22.06 -33.51 6.31
CA LEU A 416 22.47 -32.79 5.09
C LEU A 416 22.16 -33.61 3.83
N LYS A 417 22.45 -34.91 3.86
CA LYS A 417 22.19 -35.83 2.74
C LYS A 417 20.70 -35.92 2.40
N GLU A 418 19.82 -36.02 3.39
CA GLU A 418 18.37 -36.08 3.17
C GLU A 418 17.84 -34.75 2.65
N VAL A 419 18.28 -33.62 3.23
CA VAL A 419 17.87 -32.28 2.79
C VAL A 419 18.32 -32.02 1.35
N ALA A 420 19.56 -32.34 1.00
CA ALA A 420 20.07 -32.20 -0.35
C ALA A 420 19.40 -33.16 -1.34
N GLY A 421 19.08 -34.39 -0.90
CA GLY A 421 18.32 -35.36 -1.69
C GLY A 421 16.92 -34.86 -2.04
N VAL A 422 16.18 -34.36 -1.05
CA VAL A 422 14.85 -33.78 -1.27
C VAL A 422 14.93 -32.50 -2.11
N ALA A 423 15.91 -31.62 -1.89
CA ALA A 423 16.09 -30.43 -2.72
C ALA A 423 16.29 -30.78 -4.21
N ARG A 424 17.07 -31.82 -4.53
CA ARG A 424 17.20 -32.33 -5.90
C ARG A 424 15.91 -32.93 -6.42
N LEU A 425 15.20 -33.71 -5.59
CA LEU A 425 13.91 -34.28 -5.98
C LEU A 425 12.89 -33.19 -6.34
N VAL A 426 12.87 -32.07 -5.60
CA VAL A 426 12.04 -30.90 -5.96
C VAL A 426 12.49 -30.34 -7.32
N CYS A 427 13.79 -30.14 -7.54
CA CYS A 427 14.31 -29.64 -8.83
C CYS A 427 13.92 -30.53 -10.01
N ASP A 428 13.98 -31.86 -9.85
CA ASP A 428 13.66 -32.84 -10.89
C ASP A 428 12.16 -32.84 -11.25
N ASN A 429 11.30 -32.33 -10.36
CA ASN A 429 9.85 -32.28 -10.52
C ASN A 429 9.31 -30.85 -10.74
N LEU A 430 10.20 -29.90 -11.05
CA LEU A 430 9.89 -28.48 -11.17
C LEU A 430 10.19 -27.95 -12.58
N ALA A 431 9.21 -27.21 -13.11
CA ALA A 431 9.34 -26.47 -14.36
C ALA A 431 8.75 -25.07 -14.19
N SER A 432 9.34 -24.08 -14.86
CA SER A 432 8.91 -22.68 -14.76
C SER A 432 9.08 -21.94 -16.08
N ILE A 433 8.24 -20.93 -16.33
CA ILE A 433 8.35 -20.07 -17.51
C ILE A 433 7.88 -18.66 -17.20
N GLY A 434 8.62 -17.65 -17.65
CA GLY A 434 8.28 -16.24 -17.53
C GLY A 434 7.68 -15.65 -18.82
N ALA A 435 7.01 -14.52 -18.70
CA ALA A 435 6.64 -13.64 -19.81
C ALA A 435 6.81 -12.18 -19.38
N SER A 436 7.15 -11.29 -20.31
CA SER A 436 7.38 -9.88 -20.00
C SER A 436 6.97 -8.96 -21.15
N LEU A 437 6.42 -7.80 -20.79
CA LEU A 437 5.98 -6.74 -21.70
C LEU A 437 7.10 -5.72 -21.98
N ALA A 438 8.19 -5.73 -21.20
CA ALA A 438 9.32 -4.82 -21.38
C ALA A 438 10.60 -5.37 -20.75
N HIS A 439 11.74 -4.91 -21.25
CA HIS A 439 13.02 -5.01 -20.55
C HIS A 439 13.06 -4.14 -19.30
N VAL A 440 13.79 -4.59 -18.29
CA VAL A 440 13.98 -3.82 -17.05
C VAL A 440 15.14 -2.84 -17.16
N HIS A 441 14.97 -1.65 -16.59
CA HIS A 441 16.06 -0.68 -16.50
C HIS A 441 16.90 -0.92 -15.25
N VAL A 442 18.19 -1.24 -15.43
CA VAL A 442 19.12 -1.51 -14.32
C VAL A 442 19.63 -0.19 -13.69
N PRO A 443 19.43 0.07 -12.39
CA PRO A 443 19.96 1.25 -11.71
C PRO A 443 21.46 1.47 -11.94
N GLY A 444 21.86 2.72 -12.13
CA GLY A 444 23.25 3.10 -12.43
C GLY A 444 23.68 2.94 -13.89
N ARG A 445 22.91 2.25 -14.74
CA ARG A 445 23.11 2.28 -16.19
C ARG A 445 22.50 3.54 -16.81
N ALA A 446 22.98 3.91 -18.00
CA ALA A 446 22.34 4.97 -18.77
C ALA A 446 21.01 4.42 -19.32
N VAL A 447 19.98 5.27 -19.35
CA VAL A 447 18.77 4.97 -20.10
C VAL A 447 19.17 5.00 -21.57
N ALA A 448 19.17 3.84 -22.22
CA ALA A 448 19.39 3.77 -23.66
C ALA A 448 18.15 4.35 -24.37
N GLU A 449 18.37 4.98 -25.53
CA GLU A 449 17.27 5.23 -26.46
C GLU A 449 16.70 3.88 -26.91
N ALA A 450 15.39 3.81 -27.13
CA ALA A 450 14.74 2.59 -27.58
C ALA A 450 15.38 2.12 -28.90
N THR A 451 15.73 0.85 -28.95
CA THR A 451 16.38 0.20 -30.10
C THR A 451 15.42 -0.80 -30.76
N GLU A 452 15.76 -1.31 -31.95
CA GLU A 452 14.98 -2.39 -32.59
C GLU A 452 14.96 -3.68 -31.76
N ASP A 453 15.86 -3.84 -30.78
CA ASP A 453 15.90 -4.98 -29.86
C ASP A 453 14.87 -4.87 -28.71
N ASP A 454 14.25 -3.70 -28.49
CA ASP A 454 13.22 -3.52 -27.47
C ASP A 454 11.85 -4.03 -27.91
N LEU A 455 11.00 -4.40 -26.94
CA LEU A 455 9.64 -4.84 -27.20
C LEU A 455 8.77 -3.66 -27.63
N LYS A 456 7.94 -3.86 -28.65
CA LYS A 456 6.88 -2.91 -29.00
C LYS A 456 5.78 -2.90 -27.95
N ASP A 457 4.98 -1.84 -27.91
CA ASP A 457 3.87 -1.68 -26.95
C ASP A 457 2.83 -2.82 -27.00
N THR A 458 2.73 -3.52 -28.13
CA THR A 458 1.81 -4.65 -28.37
C THR A 458 2.47 -6.02 -28.17
N GLU A 459 3.78 -6.08 -27.98
CA GLU A 459 4.55 -7.32 -27.95
C GLU A 459 4.80 -7.82 -26.52
N VAL A 460 4.80 -9.14 -26.37
CA VAL A 460 5.22 -9.87 -25.17
C VAL A 460 6.36 -10.84 -25.51
N GLU A 461 7.36 -10.92 -24.64
CA GLU A 461 8.47 -11.86 -24.76
C GLU A 461 8.28 -13.05 -23.81
N ILE A 462 8.07 -14.24 -24.39
CA ILE A 462 7.85 -15.49 -23.67
C ILE A 462 9.18 -16.18 -23.39
N GLY A 463 9.39 -16.49 -22.12
CA GLY A 463 10.60 -17.10 -21.60
C GLY A 463 11.74 -16.10 -21.42
N MET A 464 11.47 -14.80 -21.32
CA MET A 464 12.51 -13.81 -20.97
C MET A 464 13.12 -14.15 -19.60
N GLY A 465 14.44 -14.02 -19.48
CA GLY A 465 15.15 -14.30 -18.24
C GLY A 465 15.02 -13.16 -17.22
N ILE A 466 15.36 -13.44 -15.96
CA ILE A 466 15.26 -12.46 -14.87
C ILE A 466 16.33 -11.35 -14.94
N HIS A 467 17.25 -11.37 -15.91
CA HIS A 467 18.25 -10.33 -16.14
C HIS A 467 18.19 -9.73 -17.56
N ASN A 468 17.00 -9.71 -18.19
CA ASN A 468 16.78 -9.33 -19.60
C ASN A 468 17.42 -10.27 -20.62
N GLU A 469 17.71 -11.53 -20.28
CA GLU A 469 18.20 -12.48 -21.28
C GLU A 469 17.06 -12.86 -22.25
N ALA A 470 17.37 -12.79 -23.55
CA ALA A 470 16.43 -13.07 -24.62
C ALA A 470 15.64 -14.37 -24.38
N GLY A 471 14.32 -14.25 -24.48
CA GLY A 471 13.37 -15.32 -24.33
C GLY A 471 13.33 -16.28 -25.51
N SER A 472 12.37 -17.19 -25.45
CA SER A 472 12.16 -18.21 -26.48
C SER A 472 11.45 -17.67 -27.71
N GLU A 473 10.63 -16.62 -27.56
CA GLU A 473 9.69 -16.15 -28.57
C GLU A 473 9.17 -14.73 -28.23
N ARG A 474 8.88 -13.92 -29.26
CA ARG A 474 8.16 -12.64 -29.14
C ARG A 474 6.86 -12.72 -29.93
N LYS A 475 5.75 -12.23 -29.38
CA LYS A 475 4.43 -12.24 -30.03
C LYS A 475 3.57 -11.05 -29.64
N GLU A 476 2.58 -10.74 -30.46
CA GLU A 476 1.42 -9.94 -30.08
C GLU A 476 0.27 -10.89 -29.75
N VAL A 477 -0.05 -11.04 -28.47
CA VAL A 477 -1.09 -11.96 -27.97
C VAL A 477 -1.81 -11.36 -26.76
N ASP A 478 -3.07 -11.74 -26.58
CA ASP A 478 -3.81 -11.47 -25.36
C ASP A 478 -3.41 -12.44 -24.22
N LEU A 479 -3.92 -12.18 -23.01
CA LEU A 479 -3.59 -12.97 -21.84
C LEU A 479 -3.99 -14.45 -21.97
N PRO A 480 -5.21 -14.82 -22.43
CA PRO A 480 -5.57 -16.24 -22.60
C PRO A 480 -4.61 -16.99 -23.54
N SER A 481 -4.30 -16.42 -24.70
CA SER A 481 -3.38 -17.05 -25.67
C SER A 481 -1.94 -17.12 -25.16
N LEU A 482 -1.51 -16.11 -24.38
CA LEU A 482 -0.21 -16.10 -23.70
C LEU A 482 -0.10 -17.24 -22.68
N VAL A 483 -1.11 -17.40 -21.82
CA VAL A 483 -1.15 -18.45 -20.80
C VAL A 483 -1.20 -19.83 -21.45
N GLU A 484 -2.00 -20.01 -22.50
CA GLU A 484 -2.06 -21.27 -23.27
C GLU A 484 -0.67 -21.67 -23.75
N ASN A 485 0.04 -20.70 -24.36
CA ASN A 485 1.39 -20.91 -24.88
C ASN A 485 2.41 -21.26 -23.78
N MET A 486 2.32 -20.58 -22.63
CA MET A 486 3.18 -20.84 -21.46
C MET A 486 2.92 -22.23 -20.86
N LEU A 487 1.65 -22.62 -20.69
CA LEU A 487 1.27 -23.93 -20.16
C LEU A 487 1.68 -25.07 -21.12
N ALA A 488 1.50 -24.88 -22.43
CA ALA A 488 1.98 -25.84 -23.43
C ALA A 488 3.50 -26.07 -23.31
N LYS A 489 4.30 -25.02 -23.16
CA LYS A 489 5.77 -25.16 -22.96
C LYS A 489 6.14 -25.86 -21.65
N LEU A 490 5.27 -25.83 -20.63
CA LEU A 490 5.48 -26.53 -19.36
C LEU A 490 5.06 -28.01 -19.41
N LEU A 491 3.96 -28.32 -20.10
CA LEU A 491 3.22 -29.57 -19.92
C LEU A 491 3.16 -30.47 -21.16
N ASP A 492 3.32 -29.92 -22.38
CA ASP A 492 3.22 -30.70 -23.61
C ASP A 492 4.36 -31.73 -23.72
N GLN A 493 4.00 -33.01 -23.60
CA GLN A 493 4.94 -34.12 -23.69
C GLN A 493 5.42 -34.38 -25.12
N SER A 494 4.77 -33.78 -26.13
CA SER A 494 5.19 -33.84 -27.53
C SER A 494 6.37 -32.88 -27.82
N ASP A 495 6.55 -31.82 -27.03
CA ASP A 495 7.73 -30.95 -27.12
C ASP A 495 8.94 -31.63 -26.48
N ALA A 496 9.67 -32.42 -27.27
CA ALA A 496 10.92 -33.07 -26.82
C ALA A 496 12.02 -32.08 -26.39
N ASP A 497 11.92 -30.80 -26.79
CA ASP A 497 12.87 -29.76 -26.39
C ASP A 497 12.57 -29.22 -24.98
N ARG A 498 11.29 -29.16 -24.58
CA ARG A 498 10.84 -28.55 -23.30
C ARG A 498 10.06 -29.43 -22.32
N SER A 499 9.75 -30.68 -22.66
CA SER A 499 9.11 -31.65 -21.74
C SER A 499 10.06 -32.09 -20.62
N PHE A 500 10.34 -31.19 -19.66
CA PHE A 500 11.27 -31.45 -18.56
C PHE A 500 10.64 -32.19 -17.39
N ILE A 501 9.32 -32.05 -17.20
CA ILE A 501 8.56 -32.73 -16.16
C ILE A 501 7.42 -33.55 -16.78
N LYS A 502 7.01 -34.62 -16.09
CA LYS A 502 5.90 -35.49 -16.48
C LYS A 502 4.77 -35.38 -15.47
N VAL A 503 3.75 -34.62 -15.83
CA VAL A 503 2.55 -34.39 -15.01
C VAL A 503 1.34 -34.98 -15.72
N SER A 504 0.50 -35.68 -14.96
CA SER A 504 -0.78 -36.24 -15.40
C SER A 504 -1.91 -35.73 -14.51
N GLU A 505 -3.16 -35.92 -14.93
CA GLU A 505 -4.37 -35.56 -14.17
C GLU A 505 -4.46 -36.21 -12.77
N LYS A 506 -3.69 -37.28 -12.52
CA LYS A 506 -3.66 -37.99 -11.23
C LYS A 506 -2.57 -37.47 -10.29
N ASP A 507 -1.64 -36.69 -10.81
CA ASP A 507 -0.54 -36.15 -10.03
C ASP A 507 -1.01 -34.94 -9.23
N GLU A 508 -0.60 -34.90 -7.97
CA GLU A 508 -0.79 -33.71 -7.15
C GLU A 508 0.27 -32.66 -7.52
N THR A 509 -0.13 -31.39 -7.61
CA THR A 509 0.75 -30.30 -8.05
C THR A 509 0.66 -29.07 -7.15
N VAL A 510 1.73 -28.27 -7.16
CA VAL A 510 1.78 -26.94 -6.55
C VAL A 510 2.01 -25.92 -7.67
N LEU A 511 1.19 -24.87 -7.69
CA LEU A 511 1.29 -23.75 -8.62
C LEU A 511 1.88 -22.53 -7.90
N LEU A 512 2.88 -21.89 -8.51
CA LEU A 512 3.39 -20.59 -8.13
C LEU A 512 3.26 -19.62 -9.31
N VAL A 513 2.43 -18.58 -9.16
CA VAL A 513 2.31 -17.44 -10.08
C VAL A 513 3.08 -16.27 -9.49
N ASN A 514 4.27 -16.00 -10.03
CA ASN A 514 5.20 -15.03 -9.48
C ASN A 514 5.21 -13.72 -10.29
N ASN A 515 5.17 -12.59 -9.60
CA ASN A 515 5.30 -11.24 -10.15
C ASN A 515 6.78 -10.85 -10.30
N LEU A 516 7.17 -10.37 -11.48
CA LEU A 516 8.55 -9.89 -11.73
C LEU A 516 8.80 -8.48 -11.19
N GLY A 517 7.82 -7.84 -10.58
CA GLY A 517 7.94 -6.64 -9.75
C GLY A 517 7.10 -5.45 -10.20
N GLY A 518 6.69 -5.41 -11.47
CA GLY A 518 5.98 -4.28 -12.08
C GLY A 518 4.49 -4.50 -12.34
N VAL A 519 3.97 -5.73 -12.17
CA VAL A 519 2.55 -6.04 -12.45
C VAL A 519 1.68 -5.66 -11.25
N SER A 520 0.49 -5.07 -11.47
CA SER A 520 -0.40 -4.68 -10.37
C SER A 520 -1.01 -5.89 -9.65
N PRO A 521 -1.39 -5.78 -8.36
CA PRO A 521 -2.12 -6.85 -7.67
C PRO A 521 -3.46 -7.20 -8.34
N LEU A 522 -4.12 -6.23 -8.99
CA LEU A 522 -5.34 -6.45 -9.76
C LEU A 522 -5.09 -7.38 -10.95
N GLU A 523 -4.08 -7.06 -11.77
CA GLU A 523 -3.67 -7.90 -12.90
C GLU A 523 -3.17 -9.27 -12.45
N MET A 524 -2.39 -9.34 -11.35
CA MET A 524 -1.97 -10.63 -10.77
C MET A 524 -3.18 -11.51 -10.39
N GLY A 525 -4.26 -10.92 -9.91
CA GLY A 525 -5.53 -11.62 -9.67
C GLY A 525 -6.12 -12.21 -10.95
N GLY A 526 -6.21 -11.40 -12.02
CA GLY A 526 -6.68 -11.84 -13.34
C GLY A 526 -5.79 -12.93 -13.96
N ILE A 527 -4.46 -12.76 -13.93
CA ILE A 527 -3.48 -13.75 -14.41
C ILE A 527 -3.62 -15.06 -13.63
N THR A 528 -3.75 -14.99 -12.31
CA THR A 528 -3.91 -16.20 -11.48
C THR A 528 -5.19 -16.95 -11.82
N ALA A 529 -6.31 -16.22 -12.01
CA ALA A 529 -7.58 -16.81 -12.41
C ALA A 529 -7.46 -17.52 -13.78
N GLU A 530 -6.89 -16.85 -14.78
CA GLU A 530 -6.68 -17.42 -16.12
C GLU A 530 -5.83 -18.70 -16.09
N VAL A 531 -4.70 -18.68 -15.38
CA VAL A 531 -3.80 -19.85 -15.27
C VAL A 531 -4.51 -21.03 -14.62
N VAL A 532 -5.28 -20.79 -13.55
CA VAL A 532 -6.00 -21.85 -12.84
C VAL A 532 -7.14 -22.42 -13.70
N GLU A 533 -7.88 -21.56 -14.40
CA GLU A 533 -8.97 -21.97 -15.29
C GLU A 533 -8.44 -22.87 -16.42
N GLN A 534 -7.36 -22.46 -17.10
CA GLN A 534 -6.79 -23.24 -18.20
C GLN A 534 -6.14 -24.55 -17.72
N LEU A 535 -5.45 -24.55 -16.57
CA LEU A 535 -4.91 -25.79 -15.97
C LEU A 535 -6.03 -26.81 -15.72
N GLU A 536 -7.15 -26.37 -15.18
CA GLU A 536 -8.30 -27.25 -14.91
C GLU A 536 -8.98 -27.70 -16.21
N LYS A 537 -9.28 -26.75 -17.10
CA LYS A 537 -10.06 -26.99 -18.32
C LYS A 537 -9.30 -27.83 -19.33
N ASP A 538 -8.07 -27.46 -19.64
CA ASP A 538 -7.31 -28.00 -20.79
C ASP A 538 -6.36 -29.13 -20.37
N TRP A 539 -5.81 -29.07 -19.15
CA TRP A 539 -4.85 -30.07 -18.65
C TRP A 539 -5.41 -31.01 -17.59
N LYS A 540 -6.64 -30.77 -17.10
CA LYS A 540 -7.27 -31.53 -16.00
C LYS A 540 -6.43 -31.54 -14.71
N ILE A 541 -5.68 -30.47 -14.49
CA ILE A 541 -4.84 -30.28 -13.31
C ILE A 541 -5.52 -29.27 -12.38
N ARG A 542 -5.82 -29.70 -11.16
CA ARG A 542 -6.20 -28.81 -10.06
C ARG A 542 -5.08 -28.77 -9.02
N PRO A 543 -4.28 -27.70 -8.93
CA PRO A 543 -3.20 -27.62 -7.97
C PRO A 543 -3.70 -27.79 -6.53
N ALA A 544 -2.98 -28.56 -5.72
CA ALA A 544 -3.26 -28.71 -4.29
C ALA A 544 -2.93 -27.43 -3.51
N ARG A 545 -1.97 -26.65 -3.99
CA ARG A 545 -1.63 -25.32 -3.46
C ARG A 545 -1.42 -24.35 -4.61
N ILE A 546 -1.93 -23.14 -4.42
CA ILE A 546 -1.73 -22.02 -5.33
C ILE A 546 -1.09 -20.89 -4.52
N LEU A 547 0.12 -20.50 -4.94
CA LEU A 547 0.86 -19.36 -4.41
C LEU A 547 0.86 -18.28 -5.49
N SER A 548 0.44 -17.06 -5.15
CA SER A 548 0.46 -15.93 -6.07
C SER A 548 0.98 -14.68 -5.37
N GLY A 549 1.93 -13.98 -5.99
CA GLY A 549 2.56 -12.81 -5.40
C GLY A 549 3.99 -12.58 -5.87
N THR A 550 4.76 -11.85 -5.07
CA THR A 550 6.12 -11.42 -5.43
C THR A 550 7.15 -12.22 -4.64
N PHE A 551 7.73 -13.24 -5.27
CA PHE A 551 8.67 -14.17 -4.63
C PHE A 551 10.10 -14.06 -5.18
N MET A 552 10.25 -13.81 -6.49
CA MET A 552 11.51 -13.54 -7.16
C MET A 552 11.28 -12.53 -8.28
N THR A 553 11.72 -11.30 -8.09
CA THR A 553 11.52 -10.22 -9.06
C THR A 553 12.60 -10.19 -10.14
N SER A 554 12.41 -9.31 -11.12
CA SER A 554 13.47 -8.69 -11.89
C SER A 554 13.26 -7.18 -11.76
N LEU A 555 13.73 -6.57 -10.67
CA LEU A 555 13.53 -5.14 -10.36
C LEU A 555 12.05 -4.71 -10.49
N ASN A 556 11.75 -3.88 -11.50
CA ASN A 556 10.43 -3.36 -11.83
C ASN A 556 9.80 -4.07 -13.05
N GLY A 557 10.15 -5.34 -13.28
CA GLY A 557 9.75 -6.13 -14.44
C GLY A 557 8.24 -6.17 -14.64
N LEU A 558 7.78 -5.63 -15.77
CA LEU A 558 6.40 -5.73 -16.24
C LEU A 558 6.15 -7.13 -16.82
N GLY A 559 6.05 -8.11 -15.93
CA GLY A 559 5.87 -9.50 -16.32
C GLY A 559 5.61 -10.42 -15.14
N PHE A 560 5.30 -11.67 -15.45
CA PHE A 560 5.02 -12.72 -14.48
C PHE A 560 5.66 -14.03 -14.90
N SER A 561 5.70 -15.01 -14.00
CA SER A 561 6.15 -16.36 -14.30
C SER A 561 5.26 -17.41 -13.65
N ILE A 562 5.06 -18.52 -14.33
CA ILE A 562 4.33 -19.69 -13.84
C ILE A 562 5.35 -20.76 -13.48
N SER A 563 5.29 -21.30 -12.27
CA SER A 563 6.06 -22.47 -11.85
C SER A 563 5.10 -23.58 -11.44
N LEU A 564 5.31 -24.78 -11.96
CA LEU A 564 4.54 -25.97 -11.59
C LEU A 564 5.49 -27.02 -10.99
N LEU A 565 5.18 -27.43 -9.76
CA LEU A 565 5.89 -28.48 -9.04
C LEU A 565 4.98 -29.70 -8.94
N LYS A 566 5.43 -30.83 -9.48
CA LYS A 566 4.80 -32.13 -9.21
C LYS A 566 5.17 -32.61 -7.80
N VAL A 567 4.17 -32.99 -7.02
CA VAL A 567 4.37 -33.56 -5.69
C VAL A 567 4.91 -34.99 -5.84
N ALA A 568 6.10 -35.21 -5.32
CA ALA A 568 6.75 -36.52 -5.29
C ALA A 568 6.85 -37.04 -3.85
N ASP A 569 6.87 -38.36 -3.69
CA ASP A 569 7.14 -38.99 -2.40
C ASP A 569 8.60 -38.76 -2.01
N THR A 570 8.81 -38.18 -0.83
CA THR A 570 10.15 -37.94 -0.29
C THR A 570 10.80 -39.21 0.26
N GLY A 571 10.01 -40.25 0.55
CA GLY A 571 10.46 -41.48 1.20
C GLY A 571 10.79 -41.31 2.69
N LEU A 572 10.46 -40.16 3.29
CA LEU A 572 10.82 -39.81 4.68
C LEU A 572 9.66 -39.92 5.69
N GLY A 573 8.51 -40.44 5.26
CA GLY A 573 7.32 -40.65 6.11
C GLY A 573 6.50 -39.39 6.38
N SER A 574 5.53 -39.50 7.29
CA SER A 574 4.59 -38.42 7.63
C SER A 574 5.28 -37.19 8.21
N GLY A 575 4.79 -35.99 7.89
CA GLY A 575 5.37 -34.72 8.31
C GLY A 575 6.48 -34.20 7.38
N ASN A 576 6.87 -34.96 6.36
CA ASN A 576 7.96 -34.64 5.44
C ASN A 576 7.55 -34.77 3.95
N SER A 577 6.26 -34.78 3.63
CA SER A 577 5.79 -34.64 2.25
C SER A 577 6.06 -33.22 1.73
N PHE A 578 6.07 -33.02 0.41
CA PHE A 578 6.25 -31.66 -0.16
C PHE A 578 5.21 -30.68 0.36
N LEU A 579 3.94 -31.08 0.45
CA LEU A 579 2.87 -30.20 0.93
C LEU A 579 3.02 -29.83 2.41
N GLU A 580 3.32 -30.81 3.29
CA GLU A 580 3.55 -30.53 4.70
C GLU A 580 4.74 -29.59 4.91
N LEU A 581 5.83 -29.80 4.14
CA LEU A 581 7.02 -28.94 4.20
C LEU A 581 6.77 -27.55 3.61
N LEU A 582 5.92 -27.43 2.58
CA LEU A 582 5.50 -26.15 2.03
C LEU A 582 4.64 -25.38 3.03
N ASP A 583 3.69 -26.06 3.67
CA ASP A 583 2.75 -25.51 4.65
C ASP A 583 3.41 -25.20 6.01
N ALA A 584 4.58 -25.81 6.29
CA ALA A 584 5.31 -25.59 7.54
C ALA A 584 5.61 -24.09 7.76
N PRO A 585 5.51 -23.58 9.01
CA PRO A 585 5.71 -22.18 9.30
C PRO A 585 7.14 -21.72 9.00
N ALA A 586 7.28 -20.48 8.51
CA ALA A 586 8.56 -19.81 8.32
C ALA A 586 8.50 -18.39 8.91
N GLU A 587 9.53 -18.01 9.67
CA GLU A 587 9.66 -16.68 10.29
C GLU A 587 10.54 -15.80 9.38
N VAL A 588 10.04 -15.50 8.17
CA VAL A 588 10.75 -14.75 7.12
C VAL A 588 9.84 -13.70 6.49
N ALA A 589 10.41 -12.60 5.97
CA ALA A 589 9.63 -11.50 5.41
C ALA A 589 9.16 -11.75 3.96
N GLY A 590 9.89 -12.60 3.22
CA GLY A 590 9.64 -12.85 1.80
C GLY A 590 8.62 -13.94 1.50
N TRP A 591 8.20 -14.72 2.52
CA TRP A 591 7.29 -15.86 2.35
C TRP A 591 5.93 -15.52 2.96
N SER A 592 4.91 -15.35 2.11
CA SER A 592 3.54 -15.20 2.58
C SER A 592 3.03 -16.52 3.15
N ALA A 593 2.51 -16.49 4.38
CA ALA A 593 2.08 -17.69 5.11
C ALA A 593 1.01 -18.49 4.33
N ALA A 594 1.13 -19.81 4.36
CA ALA A 594 0.23 -20.72 3.65
C ALA A 594 -1.17 -20.74 4.29
N ILE A 595 -2.21 -20.73 3.45
CA ILE A 595 -3.55 -21.18 3.82
C ILE A 595 -3.41 -22.63 4.34
N PRO A 596 -3.96 -22.98 5.53
CA PRO A 596 -3.75 -24.30 6.12
C PRO A 596 -4.25 -25.43 5.21
N THR A 597 -3.59 -26.59 5.27
CA THR A 597 -3.96 -27.81 4.53
C THR A 597 -5.46 -28.11 4.63
N LYS A 598 -6.02 -28.03 5.84
CA LYS A 598 -7.45 -28.27 6.10
C LYS A 598 -8.36 -27.39 5.22
N THR A 599 -8.01 -26.12 5.02
CA THR A 599 -8.81 -25.20 4.19
C THR A 599 -8.75 -25.62 2.72
N TRP A 600 -7.61 -26.10 2.23
CA TRP A 600 -7.50 -26.65 0.87
C TRP A 600 -8.29 -27.95 0.69
N GLU A 601 -8.34 -28.79 1.74
CA GLU A 601 -9.08 -30.06 1.73
C GLU A 601 -10.60 -29.87 1.77
N GLU A 602 -11.09 -28.79 2.40
CA GLU A 602 -12.52 -28.50 2.50
C GLU A 602 -13.20 -28.32 1.13
N ARG A 603 -12.48 -27.80 0.12
CA ARG A 603 -12.96 -27.60 -1.27
C ARG A 603 -14.39 -27.03 -1.36
N SER A 604 -14.80 -26.20 -0.41
CA SER A 604 -16.16 -25.70 -0.32
C SER A 604 -16.38 -24.60 -1.36
N SER A 605 -17.39 -24.78 -2.21
CA SER A 605 -17.93 -23.73 -3.07
C SER A 605 -19.24 -23.14 -2.52
N ALA A 606 -19.57 -23.40 -1.26
CA ALA A 606 -20.83 -22.98 -0.66
C ALA A 606 -20.89 -21.45 -0.54
N THR A 607 -21.92 -20.86 -1.13
CA THR A 607 -22.28 -19.45 -0.99
C THR A 607 -23.22 -19.25 0.20
N LEU A 608 -23.17 -18.08 0.84
CA LEU A 608 -24.15 -17.70 1.85
C LEU A 608 -25.29 -16.94 1.19
N ASP A 609 -26.10 -17.64 0.41
CA ASP A 609 -27.30 -17.06 -0.17
C ASP A 609 -28.40 -17.11 0.90
N LYS A 610 -28.71 -15.95 1.49
CA LYS A 610 -29.93 -15.81 2.28
C LYS A 610 -31.11 -15.75 1.30
N ASP A 611 -31.52 -16.91 0.81
CA ASP A 611 -32.78 -17.08 0.11
C ASP A 611 -33.90 -16.46 0.97
N GLY A 612 -34.43 -15.30 0.57
CA GLY A 612 -35.56 -14.67 1.26
C GLY A 612 -35.55 -13.15 1.40
N ALA A 613 -34.56 -12.41 0.89
CA ALA A 613 -34.84 -11.03 0.51
C ALA A 613 -35.59 -11.10 -0.83
N SER A 614 -36.88 -11.41 -0.81
CA SER A 614 -37.74 -11.11 -1.96
C SER A 614 -37.44 -9.66 -2.33
N GLU A 615 -37.03 -9.41 -3.57
CA GLU A 615 -37.10 -8.06 -4.15
C GLU A 615 -38.47 -7.52 -3.74
N GLU A 616 -38.50 -6.52 -2.84
CA GLU A 616 -39.78 -6.00 -2.36
C GLU A 616 -40.50 -5.48 -3.60
N GLU A 617 -41.50 -6.21 -4.10
CA GLU A 617 -42.27 -5.81 -5.27
C GLU A 617 -42.76 -4.37 -5.06
N SER A 618 -42.16 -3.45 -5.79
CA SER A 618 -42.45 -2.03 -5.69
C SER A 618 -43.92 -1.82 -5.99
N LYS A 619 -44.66 -1.20 -5.07
CA LYS A 619 -46.10 -0.98 -5.23
C LYS A 619 -46.37 0.12 -6.28
N PRO A 620 -47.46 0.06 -7.06
CA PRO A 620 -47.85 1.17 -7.95
C PRO A 620 -48.07 2.47 -7.16
N SER A 621 -47.74 3.60 -7.78
CA SER A 621 -48.07 4.93 -7.25
C SER A 621 -49.47 5.40 -7.62
N ASN A 622 -50.17 4.76 -8.55
CA ASN A 622 -51.41 5.24 -9.19
C ASN A 622 -51.23 6.50 -10.06
N LEU A 623 -50.00 6.93 -10.34
CA LEU A 623 -49.72 8.01 -11.29
C LEU A 623 -49.47 7.41 -12.67
N GLN A 624 -50.41 7.62 -13.59
CA GLN A 624 -50.39 7.00 -14.92
C GLN A 624 -49.63 7.84 -15.94
N LEU A 625 -48.79 7.20 -16.76
CA LEU A 625 -48.10 7.79 -17.90
C LEU A 625 -48.40 6.99 -19.18
N ASP A 626 -48.11 7.57 -20.33
CA ASP A 626 -48.10 6.86 -21.61
C ASP A 626 -46.79 6.05 -21.75
N PRO A 627 -46.84 4.71 -21.71
CA PRO A 627 -45.62 3.88 -21.78
C PRO A 627 -44.86 4.04 -23.10
N ALA A 628 -45.56 4.26 -24.22
CA ALA A 628 -44.93 4.37 -25.53
C ALA A 628 -44.18 5.70 -25.65
N LEU A 629 -44.82 6.79 -25.21
CA LEU A 629 -44.19 8.11 -25.17
C LEU A 629 -43.01 8.14 -24.18
N ALA A 630 -43.17 7.56 -22.98
CA ALA A 630 -42.09 7.48 -22.00
C ALA A 630 -40.89 6.68 -22.52
N LYS A 631 -41.14 5.53 -23.16
CA LYS A 631 -40.08 4.74 -23.81
C LYS A 631 -39.38 5.53 -24.91
N LYS A 632 -40.13 6.16 -25.82
CA LYS A 632 -39.57 6.99 -26.90
C LYS A 632 -38.68 8.11 -26.35
N ALA A 633 -39.15 8.83 -25.34
CA ALA A 633 -38.41 9.91 -24.71
C ALA A 633 -37.12 9.43 -24.03
N LEU A 634 -37.19 8.37 -23.22
CA LEU A 634 -36.02 7.80 -22.56
C LEU A 634 -34.99 7.28 -23.57
N GLU A 635 -35.42 6.56 -24.60
CA GLU A 635 -34.52 6.08 -25.64
C GLU A 635 -33.78 7.22 -26.34
N ALA A 636 -34.47 8.32 -26.65
CA ALA A 636 -33.85 9.48 -27.29
C ALA A 636 -32.77 10.12 -26.39
N GLY A 637 -33.06 10.28 -25.09
CA GLY A 637 -32.09 10.78 -24.11
C GLY A 637 -30.87 9.85 -23.96
N LEU A 638 -31.10 8.55 -23.79
CA LEU A 638 -30.04 7.57 -23.58
C LEU A 638 -29.13 7.44 -24.82
N LYS A 639 -29.71 7.38 -26.02
CA LYS A 639 -28.95 7.36 -27.29
C LYS A 639 -28.10 8.62 -27.47
N GLN A 640 -28.59 9.78 -27.01
CA GLN A 640 -27.83 11.03 -27.08
C GLN A 640 -26.64 11.04 -26.11
N VAL A 641 -26.78 10.50 -24.90
CA VAL A 641 -25.64 10.33 -23.97
C VAL A 641 -24.58 9.40 -24.55
N ILE A 642 -24.98 8.27 -25.13
CA ILE A 642 -24.06 7.31 -25.75
C ILE A 642 -23.29 7.97 -26.90
N ALA A 643 -23.97 8.79 -27.71
CA ALA A 643 -23.32 9.52 -28.80
C ALA A 643 -22.34 10.59 -28.30
N ALA A 644 -22.61 11.21 -27.15
CA ALA A 644 -21.76 12.24 -26.55
C ALA A 644 -20.61 11.68 -25.70
N GLU A 645 -20.55 10.36 -25.44
CA GLU A 645 -19.55 9.74 -24.58
C GLU A 645 -18.10 10.12 -24.91
N PRO A 646 -17.65 10.11 -26.19
CA PRO A 646 -16.27 10.47 -26.51
C PRO A 646 -15.89 11.88 -26.06
N ASP A 647 -16.82 12.83 -26.19
CA ASP A 647 -16.61 14.22 -25.76
C ASP A 647 -16.60 14.33 -24.23
N ILE A 648 -17.49 13.61 -23.54
CA ILE A 648 -17.56 13.59 -22.07
C ILE A 648 -16.26 13.00 -21.49
N THR A 649 -15.79 11.87 -22.02
CA THR A 649 -14.52 11.23 -21.63
C THR A 649 -13.34 12.15 -21.90
N ASN A 650 -13.32 12.83 -23.05
CA ASN A 650 -12.29 13.83 -23.36
C ASN A 650 -12.30 15.01 -22.37
N TYR A 651 -13.46 15.57 -22.06
CA TYR A 651 -13.56 16.66 -21.07
C TYR A 651 -13.11 16.20 -19.68
N ASP A 652 -13.51 15.01 -19.26
CA ASP A 652 -13.10 14.46 -17.97
C ASP A 652 -11.61 14.09 -17.93
N THR A 653 -10.99 13.71 -19.04
CA THR A 653 -9.52 13.52 -19.11
C THR A 653 -8.79 14.85 -18.86
N VAL A 654 -9.39 15.98 -19.24
CA VAL A 654 -8.79 17.32 -19.05
C VAL A 654 -8.91 17.81 -17.61
N VAL A 655 -9.97 17.44 -16.86
CA VAL A 655 -10.25 18.00 -15.52
C VAL A 655 -10.47 16.97 -14.41
N GLY A 656 -10.36 15.68 -14.73
CA GLY A 656 -10.64 14.53 -13.89
C GLY A 656 -9.74 13.36 -14.26
N ASP A 657 -10.27 12.14 -14.23
CA ASP A 657 -9.55 10.89 -14.52
C ASP A 657 -9.99 10.19 -15.81
N GLY A 658 -10.91 10.80 -16.57
CA GLY A 658 -11.29 10.34 -17.91
C GLY A 658 -12.22 9.14 -17.90
N ASP A 659 -12.97 8.91 -16.82
CA ASP A 659 -13.88 7.77 -16.67
C ASP A 659 -15.37 8.15 -16.75
N CYS A 660 -15.69 9.45 -16.64
CA CYS A 660 -17.08 9.92 -16.54
C CYS A 660 -17.94 9.50 -17.74
N GLY A 661 -17.42 9.66 -18.96
CA GLY A 661 -18.17 9.31 -20.18
C GLY A 661 -18.44 7.82 -20.27
N ILE A 662 -17.42 6.99 -20.02
CA ILE A 662 -17.54 5.52 -19.98
C ILE A 662 -18.59 5.10 -18.96
N GLY A 663 -18.57 5.69 -17.76
CA GLY A 663 -19.54 5.41 -16.70
C GLY A 663 -20.98 5.77 -17.09
N LEU A 664 -21.20 6.93 -17.72
CA LEU A 664 -22.53 7.35 -18.19
C LEU A 664 -23.03 6.48 -19.35
N LYS A 665 -22.16 6.12 -20.29
CA LYS A 665 -22.51 5.24 -21.42
C LYS A 665 -22.92 3.85 -20.96
N ARG A 666 -22.17 3.24 -20.03
CA ARG A 666 -22.52 1.94 -19.46
C ARG A 666 -23.93 1.94 -18.85
N GLY A 667 -24.25 2.97 -18.04
CA GLY A 667 -25.59 3.14 -17.49
C GLY A 667 -26.65 3.34 -18.58
N ALA A 668 -26.34 4.12 -19.62
CA ALA A 668 -27.26 4.39 -20.70
C ALA A 668 -27.57 3.14 -21.56
N GLU A 669 -26.55 2.35 -21.88
CA GLU A 669 -26.68 1.08 -22.63
C GLU A 669 -27.49 0.06 -21.83
N ALA A 670 -27.25 -0.06 -20.52
CA ALA A 670 -28.02 -0.95 -19.67
C ALA A 670 -29.51 -0.56 -19.57
N LEU A 671 -29.79 0.75 -19.49
CA LEU A 671 -31.18 1.24 -19.49
C LEU A 671 -31.88 1.03 -20.84
N LEU A 672 -31.17 1.20 -21.96
CA LEU A 672 -31.71 0.86 -23.29
C LEU A 672 -32.07 -0.63 -23.37
N LEU A 673 -31.16 -1.50 -22.94
CA LEU A 673 -31.41 -2.94 -22.89
C LEU A 673 -32.64 -3.28 -22.03
N MET A 674 -32.78 -2.64 -20.86
CA MET A 674 -33.97 -2.79 -20.01
C MET A 674 -35.25 -2.35 -20.74
N LEU A 675 -35.25 -1.21 -21.44
CA LEU A 675 -36.42 -0.71 -22.19
C LEU A 675 -36.77 -1.59 -23.40
N GLU A 676 -35.80 -2.27 -24.00
CA GLU A 676 -36.00 -3.22 -25.10
C GLU A 676 -36.57 -4.56 -24.61
N THR A 677 -36.07 -5.06 -23.48
CA THR A 677 -36.36 -6.41 -22.99
C THR A 677 -37.54 -6.49 -22.03
N THR A 678 -37.90 -5.39 -21.37
CA THR A 678 -39.00 -5.35 -20.39
C THR A 678 -40.16 -4.49 -20.87
N LYS A 679 -41.37 -4.84 -20.42
CA LYS A 679 -42.56 -4.02 -20.69
C LYS A 679 -42.48 -2.73 -19.86
N THR A 680 -42.47 -1.58 -20.53
CA THR A 680 -42.53 -0.27 -19.87
C THR A 680 -43.82 -0.16 -19.03
N PRO A 681 -43.71 0.03 -17.69
CA PRO A 681 -44.89 0.20 -16.84
C PRO A 681 -45.66 1.47 -17.20
N GLY A 682 -46.99 1.43 -17.07
CA GLY A 682 -47.84 2.63 -17.16
C GLY A 682 -47.87 3.47 -15.89
N ASP A 683 -47.29 2.97 -14.80
CA ASP A 683 -47.16 3.70 -13.53
C ASP A 683 -45.79 4.36 -13.41
N ALA A 684 -45.78 5.66 -13.10
CA ALA A 684 -44.56 6.46 -13.04
C ALA A 684 -43.55 5.96 -12.02
N ALA A 685 -43.99 5.53 -10.82
CA ALA A 685 -43.08 5.06 -9.78
C ALA A 685 -42.55 3.65 -10.05
N LEU A 686 -43.31 2.81 -10.75
CA LEU A 686 -42.81 1.50 -11.21
C LEU A 686 -41.76 1.66 -12.31
N LEU A 687 -42.02 2.53 -13.29
CA LEU A 687 -41.02 2.83 -14.32
C LEU A 687 -39.73 3.37 -13.67
N LEU A 688 -39.86 4.32 -12.74
CA LEU A 688 -38.71 4.89 -12.05
C LEU A 688 -37.97 3.86 -11.19
N HIS A 689 -38.69 2.94 -10.54
CA HIS A 689 -38.08 1.86 -9.77
C HIS A 689 -37.23 0.94 -10.65
N ASN A 690 -37.74 0.55 -11.82
CA ASN A 690 -36.98 -0.27 -12.78
C ASN A 690 -35.71 0.46 -13.25
N ILE A 691 -35.82 1.76 -13.59
CA ILE A 691 -34.68 2.59 -13.98
C ILE A 691 -33.67 2.68 -12.83
N THR A 692 -34.12 2.94 -11.61
CA THR A 692 -33.26 3.09 -10.43
C THR A 692 -32.48 1.82 -10.14
N HIS A 693 -33.14 0.65 -10.22
CA HIS A 693 -32.49 -0.64 -10.01
C HIS A 693 -31.35 -0.89 -11.02
N VAL A 694 -31.56 -0.55 -12.29
CA VAL A 694 -30.51 -0.63 -13.31
C VAL A 694 -29.37 0.33 -13.00
N VAL A 695 -29.67 1.58 -12.64
CA VAL A 695 -28.65 2.57 -12.27
C VAL A 695 -27.82 2.11 -11.07
N GLU A 696 -28.46 1.58 -10.02
CA GLU A 696 -27.79 1.07 -8.82
C GLU A 696 -26.88 -0.14 -9.10
N LYS A 697 -27.21 -0.94 -10.11
CA LYS A 697 -26.46 -2.15 -10.46
C LYS A 697 -25.33 -1.89 -11.45
N GLU A 698 -25.53 -0.98 -12.40
CA GLU A 698 -24.68 -0.85 -13.59
C GLU A 698 -23.83 0.44 -13.57
N MET A 699 -24.11 1.39 -12.68
CA MET A 699 -23.32 2.61 -12.54
C MET A 699 -22.55 2.65 -11.22
N ASP A 700 -21.24 2.56 -11.31
CA ASP A 700 -20.32 2.73 -10.17
C ASP A 700 -20.03 4.21 -9.85
N GLY A 701 -19.30 4.42 -8.76
CA GLY A 701 -18.69 5.70 -8.43
C GLY A 701 -19.67 6.78 -7.99
N THR A 702 -19.19 8.02 -7.96
CA THR A 702 -19.96 9.16 -7.45
C THR A 702 -21.19 9.45 -8.32
N SER A 703 -21.10 9.29 -9.64
CA SER A 703 -22.22 9.50 -10.56
C SER A 703 -23.35 8.49 -10.30
N GLY A 704 -23.04 7.20 -10.17
CA GLY A 704 -24.05 6.17 -9.85
C GLY A 704 -24.77 6.47 -8.53
N ALA A 705 -24.02 6.83 -7.48
CA ALA A 705 -24.60 7.20 -6.19
C ALA A 705 -25.50 8.44 -6.26
N ILE A 706 -25.08 9.51 -6.97
CA ILE A 706 -25.90 10.72 -7.11
C ILE A 706 -27.19 10.44 -7.87
N TYR A 707 -27.14 9.71 -8.99
CA TYR A 707 -28.33 9.36 -9.74
C TYR A 707 -29.25 8.44 -8.94
N ALA A 708 -28.73 7.43 -8.25
CA ALA A 708 -29.54 6.53 -7.41
C ALA A 708 -30.26 7.28 -6.28
N ILE A 709 -29.56 8.19 -5.57
CA ILE A 709 -30.17 9.03 -4.53
C ILE A 709 -31.27 9.92 -5.13
N PHE A 710 -30.98 10.57 -6.26
CA PHE A 710 -31.93 11.46 -6.93
C PHE A 710 -33.16 10.71 -7.45
N LEU A 711 -32.98 9.55 -8.08
CA LEU A 711 -34.10 8.76 -8.62
C LEU A 711 -34.95 8.14 -7.51
N ASN A 712 -34.34 7.62 -6.43
CA ASN A 712 -35.10 7.14 -5.26
C ASN A 712 -35.90 8.27 -4.60
N ALA A 713 -35.31 9.45 -4.43
CA ALA A 713 -36.02 10.61 -3.88
C ALA A 713 -37.12 11.13 -4.81
N LEU A 714 -36.93 11.05 -6.13
CA LEU A 714 -37.94 11.36 -7.13
C LEU A 714 -39.12 10.37 -7.06
N SER A 715 -38.85 9.07 -6.93
CA SER A 715 -39.88 8.03 -6.71
C SER A 715 -40.69 8.32 -5.44
N HIS A 716 -40.02 8.68 -4.35
CA HIS A 716 -40.69 9.11 -3.12
C HIS A 716 -41.57 10.35 -3.33
N GLY A 717 -41.04 11.38 -4.00
CA GLY A 717 -41.77 12.61 -4.32
C GLY A 717 -43.02 12.36 -5.17
N LEU A 718 -42.98 11.43 -6.11
CA LEU A 718 -44.16 10.99 -6.88
C LEU A 718 -45.19 10.30 -5.97
N ARG A 719 -44.73 9.35 -5.13
CA ARG A 719 -45.61 8.56 -4.26
C ARG A 719 -46.40 9.40 -3.28
N ILE A 720 -45.76 10.39 -2.64
CA ILE A 720 -46.46 11.23 -1.66
C ILE A 720 -47.47 12.20 -2.30
N GLN A 721 -47.39 12.41 -3.61
CA GLN A 721 -48.35 13.22 -4.38
C GLN A 721 -49.52 12.40 -4.93
N SER A 722 -49.51 11.09 -4.71
CA SER A 722 -50.59 10.21 -5.11
C SER A 722 -51.73 10.20 -4.11
N ASN A 723 -52.92 10.55 -4.60
CA ASN A 723 -54.19 10.45 -3.88
C ASN A 723 -55.23 9.68 -4.72
N GLY A 724 -54.79 8.66 -5.46
CA GLY A 724 -55.61 7.83 -6.34
C GLY A 724 -55.20 7.87 -7.83
N PRO A 725 -55.83 7.04 -8.69
CA PRO A 725 -55.48 6.94 -10.12
C PRO A 725 -55.69 8.26 -10.87
N LYS A 726 -54.59 8.85 -11.38
CA LYS A 726 -54.63 10.06 -12.21
C LYS A 726 -53.46 10.11 -13.20
N PRO A 727 -53.60 10.80 -14.34
CA PRO A 727 -52.45 11.08 -15.21
C PRO A 727 -51.37 11.86 -14.46
N VAL A 728 -50.12 11.53 -14.69
CA VAL A 728 -48.98 12.33 -14.22
C VAL A 728 -48.87 13.59 -15.08
N THR A 729 -48.76 14.75 -14.45
CA THR A 729 -48.65 16.04 -15.14
C THR A 729 -47.27 16.66 -14.92
N VAL A 730 -46.94 17.71 -15.67
CA VAL A 730 -45.66 18.42 -15.52
C VAL A 730 -45.52 19.02 -14.11
N GLU A 731 -46.61 19.47 -13.51
CA GLU A 731 -46.61 20.02 -12.15
C GLU A 731 -46.26 18.94 -11.11
N VAL A 732 -46.76 17.72 -11.29
CA VAL A 732 -46.45 16.58 -10.41
C VAL A 732 -44.97 16.20 -10.54
N TRP A 733 -44.45 16.10 -11.76
CA TRP A 733 -43.03 15.86 -12.02
C TRP A 733 -42.14 16.94 -11.43
N SER A 734 -42.47 18.20 -11.68
CA SER A 734 -41.72 19.35 -11.19
C SER A 734 -41.61 19.36 -9.67
N LYS A 735 -42.73 19.17 -8.96
CA LYS A 735 -42.72 19.14 -7.49
C LYS A 735 -41.92 17.95 -6.95
N ALA A 736 -42.01 16.79 -7.60
CA ALA A 736 -41.23 15.61 -7.22
C ALA A 736 -39.72 15.82 -7.46
N LEU A 737 -39.35 16.50 -8.56
CA LEU A 737 -37.97 16.86 -8.89
C LEU A 737 -37.39 17.87 -7.90
N GLN A 738 -38.17 18.86 -7.45
CA GLN A 738 -37.75 19.81 -6.40
C GLN A 738 -37.47 19.09 -5.08
N MET A 739 -38.36 18.19 -4.65
CA MET A 739 -38.13 17.35 -3.47
C MET A 739 -36.91 16.45 -3.60
N SER A 740 -36.65 15.96 -4.81
CA SER A 740 -35.47 15.14 -5.09
C SER A 740 -34.18 15.95 -4.98
N LEU A 741 -34.15 17.18 -5.52
CA LEU A 741 -33.03 18.12 -5.33
C LEU A 741 -32.78 18.41 -3.85
N GLU A 742 -33.82 18.69 -3.07
CA GLU A 742 -33.70 18.92 -1.63
C GLU A 742 -33.15 17.69 -0.88
N SER A 743 -33.53 16.49 -1.30
CA SER A 743 -33.02 15.26 -0.72
C SER A 743 -31.57 15.00 -1.11
N LEU A 744 -31.22 15.18 -2.38
CA LEU A 744 -29.85 15.06 -2.86
C LEU A 744 -28.92 16.05 -2.12
N ALA A 745 -29.37 17.29 -1.92
CA ALA A 745 -28.62 18.34 -1.21
C ALA A 745 -28.26 18.01 0.26
N LYS A 746 -28.87 16.97 0.85
CA LYS A 746 -28.52 16.44 2.19
C LYS A 746 -27.30 15.52 2.16
N TYR A 747 -27.04 14.88 1.03
CA TYR A 747 -26.00 13.86 0.86
C TYR A 747 -24.81 14.35 0.03
N THR A 748 -24.95 15.46 -0.69
CA THR A 748 -23.85 16.14 -1.36
C THR A 748 -23.80 17.63 -1.01
N PRO A 749 -22.60 18.20 -0.78
CA PRO A 749 -22.44 19.65 -0.63
C PRO A 749 -22.62 20.41 -1.94
N ALA A 750 -22.69 19.73 -3.10
CA ALA A 750 -22.75 20.37 -4.41
C ALA A 750 -23.97 21.29 -4.59
N ARG A 751 -23.71 22.51 -5.05
CA ARG A 751 -24.67 23.56 -5.37
C ARG A 751 -24.37 24.13 -6.76
N PRO A 752 -25.32 24.85 -7.37
CA PRO A 752 -25.04 25.63 -8.58
C PRO A 752 -23.85 26.56 -8.33
N GLY A 753 -22.89 26.56 -9.25
CA GLY A 753 -21.62 27.28 -9.15
C GLY A 753 -20.43 26.42 -8.70
N ASP A 754 -20.65 25.16 -8.28
CA ASP A 754 -19.55 24.30 -7.79
C ASP A 754 -18.82 23.51 -8.89
N ARG A 755 -19.28 23.64 -10.15
CA ARG A 755 -18.78 22.92 -11.33
C ARG A 755 -18.97 21.41 -11.20
N THR A 756 -20.23 21.00 -11.19
CA THR A 756 -20.67 19.60 -11.12
C THR A 756 -21.94 19.39 -11.94
N LEU A 757 -22.45 18.14 -12.02
CA LEU A 757 -23.74 17.85 -12.65
C LEU A 757 -24.93 18.67 -12.09
N VAL A 758 -24.81 19.20 -10.86
CA VAL A 758 -25.82 20.09 -10.25
C VAL A 758 -26.02 21.36 -11.08
N ASP A 759 -25.00 21.83 -11.78
CA ASP A 759 -25.07 23.01 -12.66
C ASP A 759 -25.97 22.80 -13.88
N ALA A 760 -26.22 21.56 -14.29
CA ALA A 760 -27.24 21.23 -15.29
C ALA A 760 -28.59 20.85 -14.62
N LEU A 761 -28.52 20.07 -13.55
CA LEU A 761 -29.71 19.53 -12.89
C LEU A 761 -30.57 20.61 -12.24
N TYR A 762 -29.97 21.55 -11.51
CA TYR A 762 -30.71 22.57 -10.78
C TYR A 762 -31.43 23.54 -11.73
N PRO A 763 -30.80 24.11 -12.78
CA PRO A 763 -31.51 24.95 -13.75
C PRO A 763 -32.64 24.22 -14.48
N PHE A 764 -32.49 22.92 -14.78
CA PHE A 764 -33.57 22.12 -15.36
C PHE A 764 -34.80 22.11 -14.47
N VAL A 765 -34.65 21.73 -13.20
CA VAL A 765 -35.77 21.58 -12.27
C VAL A 765 -36.41 22.94 -11.97
N GLU A 766 -35.61 23.98 -11.76
CA GLU A 766 -36.11 25.35 -11.54
C GLU A 766 -36.89 25.89 -12.74
N SER A 767 -36.37 25.69 -13.95
CA SER A 767 -37.03 26.15 -15.18
C SER A 767 -38.33 25.38 -15.43
N LEU A 768 -38.35 24.06 -15.22
CA LEU A 768 -39.55 23.25 -15.35
C LEU A 768 -40.64 23.69 -14.36
N ALA A 769 -40.26 23.99 -13.11
CA ALA A 769 -41.19 24.49 -12.09
C ALA A 769 -41.80 25.85 -12.42
N LYS A 770 -41.02 26.72 -13.05
CA LYS A 770 -41.46 28.09 -13.41
C LYS A 770 -42.28 28.12 -14.69
N THR A 771 -41.93 27.31 -15.68
CA THR A 771 -42.46 27.43 -17.05
C THR A 771 -43.44 26.33 -17.43
N GLY A 772 -43.35 25.15 -16.79
CA GLY A 772 -44.05 23.94 -17.25
C GLY A 772 -43.56 23.42 -18.60
N ASP A 773 -42.48 23.97 -19.17
CA ASP A 773 -41.98 23.63 -20.49
C ASP A 773 -40.67 22.83 -20.39
N VAL A 774 -40.74 21.55 -20.77
CA VAL A 774 -39.60 20.63 -20.75
C VAL A 774 -38.49 21.07 -21.71
N LYS A 775 -38.82 21.73 -22.83
CA LYS A 775 -37.84 22.23 -23.79
C LYS A 775 -37.08 23.42 -23.23
N ALA A 776 -37.79 24.35 -22.60
CA ALA A 776 -37.16 25.46 -21.87
C ALA A 776 -36.30 24.95 -20.70
N ALA A 777 -36.74 23.91 -20.01
CA ALA A 777 -35.97 23.27 -18.94
C ALA A 777 -34.70 22.58 -19.46
N ALA A 778 -34.79 21.80 -20.54
CA ALA A 778 -33.63 21.17 -21.17
C ALA A 778 -32.61 22.21 -21.66
N LYS A 779 -33.10 23.32 -22.24
CA LYS A 779 -32.24 24.43 -22.64
C LYS A 779 -31.52 25.09 -21.45
N ALA A 780 -32.22 25.29 -20.33
CA ALA A 780 -31.61 25.81 -19.11
C ALA A 780 -30.52 24.86 -18.56
N ALA A 781 -30.71 23.55 -18.67
CA ALA A 781 -29.70 22.55 -18.29
C ALA A 781 -28.46 22.61 -19.18
N GLU A 782 -28.65 22.74 -20.50
CA GLU A 782 -27.58 22.93 -21.48
C GLU A 782 -26.80 24.22 -21.22
N ASP A 783 -27.48 25.33 -20.98
CA ASP A 783 -26.86 26.62 -20.68
C ASP A 783 -26.09 26.56 -19.35
N GLY A 784 -26.64 25.87 -18.33
CA GLY A 784 -25.97 25.61 -17.07
C GLY A 784 -24.70 24.78 -17.23
N ALA A 785 -24.77 23.68 -17.99
CA ALA A 785 -23.62 22.86 -18.33
C ALA A 785 -22.54 23.65 -19.09
N ASN A 786 -22.93 24.43 -20.10
CA ASN A 786 -21.99 25.27 -20.84
C ASN A 786 -21.37 26.36 -19.97
N GLY A 787 -22.12 26.91 -19.01
CA GLY A 787 -21.68 27.92 -18.05
C GLY A 787 -20.60 27.43 -17.07
N THR A 788 -20.43 26.12 -16.93
CA THR A 788 -19.34 25.54 -16.11
C THR A 788 -17.96 25.68 -16.75
N LYS A 789 -17.88 26.02 -18.05
CA LYS A 789 -16.62 26.28 -18.74
C LYS A 789 -16.00 27.58 -18.21
N GLY A 790 -14.78 27.49 -17.69
CA GLY A 790 -14.10 28.61 -17.02
C GLY A 790 -14.57 28.89 -15.59
N MET A 791 -15.53 28.13 -15.08
CA MET A 791 -15.96 28.18 -13.69
C MET A 791 -14.88 27.54 -12.80
N GLN A 792 -14.54 28.20 -11.70
CA GLN A 792 -13.62 27.62 -10.72
C GLN A 792 -14.34 26.52 -9.96
N ALA A 793 -13.78 25.31 -9.94
CA ALA A 793 -14.38 24.19 -9.22
C ALA A 793 -14.21 24.36 -7.70
N SER A 794 -15.29 24.12 -6.97
CA SER A 794 -15.30 24.03 -5.50
C SER A 794 -15.39 22.58 -5.02
N LEU A 795 -15.81 21.66 -5.90
CA LEU A 795 -16.00 20.24 -5.62
C LEU A 795 -15.55 19.37 -6.80
N GLY A 796 -15.49 18.05 -6.56
CA GLY A 796 -15.06 17.07 -7.56
C GLY A 796 -13.55 17.02 -7.75
N ARG A 797 -13.11 16.17 -8.68
CA ARG A 797 -11.68 15.93 -8.97
C ARG A 797 -10.96 17.18 -9.48
N THR A 798 -11.66 18.05 -10.20
CA THR A 798 -11.12 19.32 -10.71
C THR A 798 -10.42 20.15 -9.64
N VAL A 799 -10.89 20.13 -8.38
CA VAL A 799 -10.32 20.94 -7.27
C VAL A 799 -8.84 20.66 -7.05
N TYR A 800 -8.41 19.40 -7.21
CA TYR A 800 -7.05 18.96 -6.86
C TYR A 800 -6.27 18.36 -8.03
N VAL A 801 -6.90 18.10 -9.18
CA VAL A 801 -6.19 17.72 -10.42
C VAL A 801 -5.31 18.89 -10.93
N GLY A 802 -5.61 20.13 -10.54
CA GLY A 802 -4.80 21.31 -10.87
C GLY A 802 -4.78 21.64 -12.37
N GLY A 803 -4.16 22.75 -12.75
CA GLY A 803 -4.04 23.17 -14.16
C GLY A 803 -5.21 24.01 -14.71
N GLY A 804 -5.01 24.60 -15.89
CA GLY A 804 -5.99 25.48 -16.57
C GLY A 804 -6.97 24.76 -17.50
N GLY A 805 -7.04 23.43 -17.47
CA GLY A 805 -7.90 22.66 -18.39
C GLY A 805 -9.38 23.07 -18.29
N TYR A 806 -9.85 23.43 -17.10
CA TYR A 806 -11.23 23.83 -16.84
C TYR A 806 -11.70 25.10 -17.57
N GLN A 807 -10.77 25.92 -18.09
CA GLN A 807 -11.14 27.08 -18.92
C GLN A 807 -11.56 26.69 -20.34
N GLN A 808 -11.20 25.48 -20.77
CA GLN A 808 -11.37 25.04 -22.15
C GLN A 808 -12.58 24.10 -22.32
N VAL A 809 -12.99 23.42 -21.24
CA VAL A 809 -14.03 22.38 -21.28
C VAL A 809 -15.11 22.61 -20.21
N PRO A 810 -16.39 22.30 -20.50
CA PRO A 810 -17.43 22.23 -19.47
C PRO A 810 -17.15 21.10 -18.47
N ASP A 811 -17.87 21.08 -17.36
CA ASP A 811 -17.93 19.95 -16.45
C ASP A 811 -18.51 18.72 -17.17
N PRO A 812 -17.81 17.57 -17.15
CA PRO A 812 -18.25 16.37 -17.86
C PRO A 812 -19.58 15.83 -17.33
N GLY A 813 -19.81 15.90 -16.02
CA GLY A 813 -21.07 15.45 -15.41
C GLY A 813 -22.27 16.32 -15.82
N ALA A 814 -22.10 17.65 -15.79
CA ALA A 814 -23.11 18.60 -16.25
C ALA A 814 -23.39 18.45 -17.75
N HIS A 815 -22.33 18.31 -18.56
CA HIS A 815 -22.47 18.11 -19.99
C HIS A 815 -23.22 16.81 -20.29
N GLY A 816 -22.82 15.68 -19.71
CA GLY A 816 -23.48 14.39 -19.91
C GLY A 816 -24.97 14.41 -19.52
N LEU A 817 -25.31 15.01 -18.38
CA LEU A 817 -26.71 15.16 -17.97
C LEU A 817 -27.49 16.08 -18.92
N SER A 818 -26.89 17.17 -19.40
CA SER A 818 -27.54 18.07 -20.36
C SER A 818 -27.86 17.38 -21.69
N GLN A 819 -26.99 16.47 -22.15
CA GLN A 819 -27.23 15.66 -23.35
C GLN A 819 -28.41 14.71 -23.16
N PHE A 820 -28.51 14.05 -22.00
CA PHE A 820 -29.68 13.24 -21.66
C PHE A 820 -30.98 14.06 -21.69
N LEU A 821 -31.00 15.20 -21.01
CA LEU A 821 -32.21 16.05 -20.89
C LEU A 821 -32.63 16.66 -22.23
N THR A 822 -31.67 16.99 -23.09
CA THR A 822 -31.94 17.47 -24.46
C THR A 822 -32.58 16.36 -25.30
N GLY A 823 -32.03 15.16 -25.28
CA GLY A 823 -32.58 14.02 -26.02
C GLY A 823 -33.95 13.61 -25.50
N LEU A 824 -34.13 13.60 -24.17
CA LEU A 824 -35.42 13.36 -23.51
C LEU A 824 -36.48 14.36 -23.98
N SER A 825 -36.15 15.66 -24.00
CA SER A 825 -37.06 16.72 -24.46
C SER A 825 -37.45 16.56 -25.94
N ASN A 826 -36.50 16.17 -26.79
CA ASN A 826 -36.77 15.94 -28.21
C ASN A 826 -37.67 14.72 -28.43
N GLY A 827 -37.52 13.65 -27.64
CA GLY A 827 -38.36 12.45 -27.76
C GLY A 827 -39.79 12.62 -27.25
N LEU A 828 -40.05 13.64 -26.41
CA LEU A 828 -41.39 14.02 -25.95
C LEU A 828 -42.21 14.80 -26.99
N GLN A 829 -41.57 15.31 -28.05
CA GLN A 829 -42.21 15.90 -29.23
C GLN A 829 -42.58 14.78 -30.23
#